data_AF-K2R7C7-F1
#
_entry.id   AF-K2R7C7-F1
#
_cell.length_a   1.000
_cell.length_b   1.000
_cell.length_c   1.000
_cell.angle_alpha   90.00
_cell.angle_beta   90.00
_cell.angle_gamma   90.00
#
_symmetry.space_group_name_H-M   'P 1'
#
loop_
_entity.id
_entity.type
_entity.pdbx_description
1 polymer ?
#
loop_
_entity_poly.entity_id
_entity_poly.type
_entity_poly.pdbx_seq_one_letter_code
_entity_poly.pdbx_strand_id
1 'polypeptide(L)'
;MDLVSWTFGGPVSDPDQPILIDALSPSNSLSLRQVAAKTRQLIAGLRAQGIKPGDCVCVNCFNDLQYSVLYLGIIGAGAVFTGINPAFTPNELRHHFDLTKPSLLIVEPPMLDKTLAAAKAAGMSTDRIFAFDTVTPNLDASIRSWNCLLEHGECAWLQVQNPDTTVASYNPTSGTSGLPKAAMITHSYHVTQAAAQCTATDYQRSRLLTLPPFHAFGSPILPSSIRQGIPTYIMRRYAENPFLNSIAQYGVTETYVPPPVLMALPKSPLATRERLRSIRSIWMGGASVKFAQQKPLYDLLHEDACIRSVWGMTESGWITCVQDRTRREDDSVGQPLEGFEIRIVDASGNPTTADNVPGEILVRVPHPLLSYISNPAATADAFTPCRTYLRTGDIGYRLTDAATGISSMYIIDRAKELIKVRGWQVSPTEIESELMQHPAIADAAVIGIKEANGVEEFVRAYIVRKVILSSTSSHETMLDETALRMWLRERLAGYKVPAEFEFVPAVPRNGTGKILRRVLRDDQIKPQRASHKRVDSGVADMVHSADAPVRSEPETASSPLEPTLSRIKSADEQDGSVRDGAAKAAGHSSPEPLKRPSVPQPQVEPSSDGSKPPRSVRRRFKNFVSAKHKHIIHVVVGWTHKLYEARHKFGRR
;
A
#
# COMPACT_ATOMS: atom_id res chain seq x y z
N MET A 1 -14.17 -20.39 -6.87
CA MET A 1 -13.29 -20.52 -8.06
C MET A 1 -11.91 -20.02 -7.66
N ASP A 2 -10.84 -20.66 -8.11
CA ASP A 2 -9.48 -20.20 -7.81
C ASP A 2 -9.09 -18.96 -8.63
N LEU A 3 -8.07 -18.23 -8.17
CA LEU A 3 -7.58 -17.01 -8.81
C LEU A 3 -7.16 -17.18 -10.29
N VAL A 4 -6.51 -18.27 -10.66
CA VAL A 4 -5.94 -18.44 -12.01
C VAL A 4 -7.06 -18.74 -13.01
N SER A 5 -7.95 -19.66 -12.64
CA SER A 5 -9.16 -19.95 -13.43
C SER A 5 -10.09 -18.75 -13.52
N TRP A 6 -10.22 -17.96 -12.45
CA TRP A 6 -10.98 -16.71 -12.48
C TRP A 6 -10.34 -15.65 -13.39
N THR A 7 -9.00 -15.55 -13.40
CA THR A 7 -8.28 -14.57 -14.22
C THR A 7 -8.45 -14.86 -15.71
N PHE A 8 -8.31 -16.12 -16.13
CA PHE A 8 -8.42 -16.50 -17.55
C PHE A 8 -9.85 -16.81 -18.02
N GLY A 9 -10.79 -17.11 -17.11
CA GLY A 9 -12.20 -17.38 -17.42
C GLY A 9 -13.05 -16.12 -17.64
N GLY A 10 -12.49 -15.08 -18.25
CA GLY A 10 -13.12 -13.78 -18.49
C GLY A 10 -13.68 -13.62 -19.91
N PRO A 11 -14.67 -12.73 -20.14
CA PRO A 11 -15.29 -12.52 -21.44
C PRO A 11 -14.46 -11.58 -22.34
N VAL A 12 -13.23 -11.99 -22.70
CA VAL A 12 -12.35 -11.23 -23.59
C VAL A 12 -12.73 -11.54 -25.05
N SER A 13 -13.08 -10.51 -25.82
CA SER A 13 -13.59 -10.65 -27.20
C SER A 13 -12.53 -11.04 -28.22
N ASP A 14 -11.31 -10.53 -28.06
CA ASP A 14 -10.15 -10.89 -28.87
C ASP A 14 -8.96 -11.22 -27.92
N PRO A 15 -8.61 -12.50 -27.75
CA PRO A 15 -7.56 -12.94 -26.83
C PRO A 15 -6.14 -12.65 -27.35
N ASP A 16 -5.99 -12.17 -28.59
CA ASP A 16 -4.71 -11.90 -29.22
C ASP A 16 -4.36 -10.40 -29.25
N GLN A 17 -5.28 -9.51 -28.85
CA GLN A 17 -4.95 -8.10 -28.59
C GLN A 17 -3.94 -7.93 -27.43
N PRO A 18 -3.02 -6.95 -27.51
CA PRO A 18 -2.19 -6.54 -26.39
C PRO A 18 -3.00 -6.11 -25.16
N ILE A 19 -2.72 -6.73 -24.00
CA ILE A 19 -3.36 -6.39 -22.72
C ILE A 19 -2.33 -5.83 -21.73
N LEU A 20 -1.16 -6.46 -21.61
CA LEU A 20 -0.07 -5.95 -20.78
C LEU A 20 0.96 -5.31 -21.70
N ILE A 21 1.16 -4.00 -21.59
CA ILE A 21 1.92 -3.20 -22.58
C ILE A 21 3.03 -2.45 -21.85
N ASP A 22 4.25 -2.41 -22.39
CA ASP A 22 5.30 -1.57 -21.81
C ASP A 22 5.00 -0.09 -22.09
N ALA A 23 4.89 0.72 -21.04
CA ALA A 23 4.50 2.12 -21.14
C ALA A 23 5.54 3.03 -21.82
N LEU A 24 6.78 2.55 -22.01
CA LEU A 24 7.89 3.23 -22.67
C LEU A 24 8.27 2.58 -24.01
N SER A 25 7.84 1.35 -24.27
CA SER A 25 8.11 0.63 -25.52
C SER A 25 6.92 -0.27 -25.91
N PRO A 26 5.79 0.28 -26.37
CA PRO A 26 4.53 -0.48 -26.56
C PRO A 26 4.58 -1.66 -27.54
N SER A 27 5.60 -1.76 -28.39
CA SER A 27 5.88 -2.94 -29.20
C SER A 27 6.21 -4.17 -28.35
N ASN A 28 6.75 -3.98 -27.15
CA ASN A 28 6.84 -5.00 -26.12
C ASN A 28 5.50 -5.09 -25.37
N SER A 29 4.76 -6.17 -25.62
CA SER A 29 3.46 -6.40 -25.00
C SER A 29 3.12 -7.89 -24.92
N LEU A 30 2.11 -8.22 -24.12
CA LEU A 30 1.54 -9.57 -23.99
C LEU A 30 0.02 -9.55 -24.17
N SER A 31 -0.49 -10.42 -25.03
CA SER A 31 -1.92 -10.72 -25.18
C SER A 31 -2.43 -11.71 -24.12
N LEU A 32 -3.75 -11.89 -24.02
CA LEU A 32 -4.35 -12.90 -23.13
C LEU A 32 -3.77 -14.29 -23.40
N ARG A 33 -3.70 -14.65 -24.69
CA ARG A 33 -3.17 -15.96 -25.13
C ARG A 33 -1.72 -16.14 -24.73
N GLN A 34 -0.89 -15.11 -24.90
CA GLN A 34 0.53 -15.15 -24.55
C GLN A 34 0.75 -15.24 -23.02
N VAL A 35 0.00 -14.48 -22.22
CA VAL A 35 0.05 -14.57 -20.75
C VAL A 35 -0.38 -15.97 -20.29
N ALA A 36 -1.45 -16.53 -20.86
CA ALA A 36 -1.94 -17.86 -20.52
C ALA A 36 -0.95 -18.98 -20.90
N ALA A 37 -0.33 -18.91 -22.08
CA ALA A 37 0.69 -19.86 -22.52
C ALA A 37 1.94 -19.80 -21.62
N LYS A 38 2.49 -18.59 -21.42
CA LYS A 38 3.65 -18.38 -20.53
C LYS A 38 3.38 -18.79 -19.07
N THR A 39 2.15 -18.61 -18.59
CA THR A 39 1.72 -19.12 -17.28
C THR A 39 1.83 -20.64 -17.21
N ARG A 40 1.33 -21.36 -18.23
CA ARG A 40 1.45 -22.83 -18.32
C ARG A 40 2.89 -23.31 -18.52
N GLN A 41 3.73 -22.53 -19.21
CA GLN A 41 5.17 -22.80 -19.32
C GLN A 41 5.86 -22.71 -17.96
N LEU A 42 5.66 -21.61 -17.23
CA LEU A 42 6.24 -21.44 -15.90
C LEU A 42 5.78 -22.53 -14.91
N ILE A 43 4.52 -22.96 -14.98
CA ILE A 43 4.01 -24.07 -14.17
C ILE A 43 4.78 -25.38 -14.47
N ALA A 44 5.08 -25.64 -15.74
CA ALA A 44 5.86 -26.82 -16.13
C ALA A 44 7.30 -26.73 -15.59
N GLY A 45 7.96 -25.58 -15.72
CA GLY A 45 9.33 -25.40 -15.22
C GLY A 45 9.45 -25.42 -13.70
N LEU A 46 8.52 -24.80 -12.97
CA LEU A 46 8.48 -24.89 -11.51
C LEU A 46 8.33 -26.35 -11.05
N ARG A 47 7.43 -27.13 -11.67
CA ARG A 47 7.29 -28.57 -11.40
C ARG A 47 8.56 -29.35 -11.75
N ALA A 48 9.25 -29.00 -12.84
CA ALA A 48 10.53 -29.60 -13.23
C ALA A 48 11.68 -29.29 -12.24
N GLN A 49 11.67 -28.11 -11.59
CA GLN A 49 12.57 -27.82 -10.45
C GLN A 49 12.10 -28.48 -9.13
N GLY A 50 11.04 -29.27 -9.15
CA GLY A 50 10.54 -30.04 -8.01
C GLY A 50 9.59 -29.28 -7.08
N ILE A 51 9.08 -28.11 -7.47
CA ILE A 51 8.11 -27.33 -6.69
C ILE A 51 6.77 -28.06 -6.62
N LYS A 52 6.25 -28.19 -5.40
CA LYS A 52 5.01 -28.89 -5.05
C LYS A 52 3.94 -27.90 -4.57
N PRO A 53 2.66 -28.30 -4.59
CA PRO A 53 1.60 -27.50 -3.96
C PRO A 53 1.91 -27.22 -2.48
N GLY A 54 1.81 -25.96 -2.07
CA GLY A 54 2.16 -25.49 -0.73
C GLY A 54 3.60 -25.00 -0.54
N ASP A 55 4.54 -25.31 -1.44
CA ASP A 55 5.89 -24.71 -1.41
C ASP A 55 5.81 -23.20 -1.65
N CYS A 56 6.73 -22.42 -1.06
CA CYS A 56 6.79 -20.98 -1.30
C CYS A 56 7.79 -20.62 -2.41
N VAL A 57 7.41 -19.71 -3.31
CA VAL A 57 8.33 -19.12 -4.30
C VAL A 57 8.36 -17.60 -4.12
N CYS A 58 9.56 -17.06 -3.90
CA CYS A 58 9.75 -15.63 -3.64
C CYS A 58 10.24 -14.89 -4.88
N VAL A 59 9.65 -13.73 -5.15
CA VAL A 59 9.94 -12.87 -6.30
C VAL A 59 10.46 -11.51 -5.83
N ASN A 60 11.65 -11.14 -6.30
CA ASN A 60 12.33 -9.89 -6.00
C ASN A 60 12.71 -9.14 -7.30
N CYS A 61 11.73 -8.42 -7.86
CA CYS A 61 11.88 -7.63 -9.07
C CYS A 61 11.02 -6.35 -9.04
N PHE A 62 11.31 -5.41 -9.94
CA PHE A 62 10.44 -4.25 -10.20
C PHE A 62 9.21 -4.64 -11.03
N ASN A 63 8.37 -3.67 -11.36
CA ASN A 63 7.26 -3.90 -12.27
C ASN A 63 7.80 -4.33 -13.65
N ASP A 64 7.18 -5.37 -14.22
CA ASP A 64 7.56 -5.98 -15.49
C ASP A 64 6.31 -6.61 -16.13
N LEU A 65 6.29 -6.77 -17.47
CA LEU A 65 5.19 -7.43 -18.18
C LEU A 65 5.02 -8.89 -17.75
N GLN A 66 6.12 -9.59 -17.50
CA GLN A 66 6.12 -10.98 -17.05
C GLN A 66 5.75 -11.12 -15.56
N TYR A 67 5.55 -10.03 -14.82
CA TYR A 67 5.15 -10.11 -13.40
C TYR A 67 3.82 -10.88 -13.23
N SER A 68 2.86 -10.68 -14.13
CA SER A 68 1.62 -11.46 -14.16
C SER A 68 1.86 -12.96 -14.42
N VAL A 69 2.86 -13.29 -15.26
CA VAL A 69 3.26 -14.68 -15.55
C VAL A 69 3.87 -15.31 -14.30
N LEU A 70 4.79 -14.61 -13.60
CA LEU A 70 5.34 -15.06 -12.33
C LEU A 70 4.24 -15.32 -11.30
N TYR A 71 3.38 -14.33 -11.10
CA TYR A 71 2.30 -14.36 -10.11
C TYR A 71 1.31 -15.50 -10.37
N LEU A 72 0.75 -15.58 -11.57
CA LEU A 72 -0.25 -16.60 -11.93
C LEU A 72 0.37 -17.98 -12.14
N GLY A 73 1.62 -18.08 -12.57
CA GLY A 73 2.33 -19.35 -12.78
C GLY A 73 2.74 -20.01 -11.47
N ILE A 74 3.25 -19.24 -10.50
CA ILE A 74 3.53 -19.75 -9.15
C ILE A 74 2.24 -20.25 -8.48
N ILE A 75 1.20 -19.40 -8.45
CA ILE A 75 -0.10 -19.74 -7.85
C ILE A 75 -0.76 -20.91 -8.60
N GLY A 76 -0.66 -20.95 -9.94
CA GLY A 76 -1.19 -22.01 -10.78
C GLY A 76 -0.46 -23.34 -10.67
N ALA A 77 0.80 -23.35 -10.21
CA ALA A 77 1.49 -24.58 -9.84
C ALA A 77 0.94 -25.20 -8.55
N GLY A 78 0.18 -24.41 -7.77
CA GLY A 78 -0.26 -24.71 -6.40
C GLY A 78 0.70 -24.18 -5.33
N ALA A 79 1.74 -23.46 -5.72
CA ALA A 79 2.74 -22.89 -4.82
C ALA A 79 2.28 -21.53 -4.28
N VAL A 80 2.80 -21.14 -3.12
CA VAL A 80 2.50 -19.86 -2.47
C VAL A 80 3.46 -18.80 -2.99
N PHE A 81 2.91 -17.81 -3.69
CA PHE A 81 3.66 -16.64 -4.14
C PHE A 81 4.04 -15.74 -2.96
N THR A 82 5.26 -15.22 -2.93
CA THR A 82 5.56 -14.03 -2.12
C THR A 82 6.36 -13.02 -2.91
N GLY A 83 5.83 -11.80 -3.00
CA GLY A 83 6.49 -10.67 -3.65
C GLY A 83 7.07 -9.76 -2.57
N ILE A 84 8.34 -9.37 -2.73
CA ILE A 84 9.03 -8.50 -1.78
C ILE A 84 9.42 -7.18 -2.42
N ASN A 85 9.59 -6.15 -1.59
CA ASN A 85 10.02 -4.85 -2.05
C ASN A 85 11.50 -4.91 -2.48
N PRO A 86 11.86 -4.57 -3.73
CA PRO A 86 13.25 -4.53 -4.17
C PRO A 86 14.17 -3.59 -3.38
N ALA A 87 13.62 -2.67 -2.57
CA ALA A 87 14.38 -1.84 -1.65
C ALA A 87 14.83 -2.55 -0.35
N PHE A 88 14.35 -3.77 -0.05
CA PHE A 88 14.72 -4.49 1.19
C PHE A 88 16.24 -4.63 1.35
N THR A 89 16.70 -4.39 2.58
CA THR A 89 18.07 -4.61 3.03
C THR A 89 18.37 -6.11 3.21
N PRO A 90 19.65 -6.55 3.25
CA PRO A 90 20.00 -7.95 3.51
C PRO A 90 19.34 -8.55 4.77
N ASN A 91 19.16 -7.75 5.82
CA ASN A 91 18.52 -8.19 7.07
C ASN A 91 17.01 -8.38 6.91
N GLU A 92 16.32 -7.50 6.17
CA GLU A 92 14.90 -7.66 5.86
C GLU A 92 14.65 -8.84 4.91
N LEU A 93 15.55 -9.05 3.94
CA LEU A 93 15.54 -10.23 3.06
C LEU A 93 15.68 -11.52 3.88
N ARG A 94 16.70 -11.60 4.75
CA ARG A 94 16.92 -12.76 5.62
C ARG A 94 15.72 -13.03 6.53
N HIS A 95 15.23 -12.02 7.25
CA HIS A 95 14.05 -12.16 8.11
C HIS A 95 12.83 -12.65 7.31
N HIS A 96 12.64 -12.16 6.09
CA HIS A 96 11.59 -12.65 5.21
C HIS A 96 11.78 -14.12 4.85
N PHE A 97 13.00 -14.55 4.47
CA PHE A 97 13.29 -15.95 4.12
C PHE A 97 13.15 -16.91 5.31
N ASP A 98 13.61 -16.51 6.50
CA ASP A 98 13.45 -17.28 7.73
C ASP A 98 11.96 -17.48 8.08
N LEU A 99 11.11 -16.49 7.74
CA LEU A 99 9.67 -16.51 7.97
C LEU A 99 8.88 -17.30 6.91
N THR A 100 9.13 -17.07 5.61
CA THR A 100 8.34 -17.67 4.51
C THR A 100 8.91 -18.99 3.98
N LYS A 101 10.18 -19.29 4.29
CA LYS A 101 10.92 -20.51 3.87
C LYS A 101 10.75 -20.82 2.37
N PRO A 102 11.13 -19.90 1.46
CA PRO A 102 10.97 -20.10 0.03
C PRO A 102 11.83 -21.28 -0.47
N SER A 103 11.23 -22.13 -1.29
CA SER A 103 11.88 -23.27 -1.96
C SER A 103 12.61 -22.85 -3.25
N LEU A 104 12.32 -21.64 -3.77
CA LEU A 104 12.91 -21.07 -4.98
C LEU A 104 12.81 -19.53 -4.95
N LEU A 105 13.84 -18.85 -5.44
CA LEU A 105 13.88 -17.39 -5.62
C LEU A 105 13.96 -17.02 -7.11
N ILE A 106 13.16 -16.04 -7.53
CA ILE A 106 13.26 -15.38 -8.84
C ILE A 106 13.64 -13.92 -8.57
N VAL A 107 14.85 -13.54 -8.97
CA VAL A 107 15.52 -12.31 -8.51
C VAL A 107 16.07 -11.55 -9.70
N GLU A 108 15.68 -10.30 -9.84
CA GLU A 108 16.16 -9.47 -10.95
C GLU A 108 17.59 -8.95 -10.70
N PRO A 109 18.49 -8.92 -11.72
CA PRO A 109 19.93 -8.80 -11.51
C PRO A 109 20.44 -7.70 -10.57
N PRO A 110 19.93 -6.44 -10.57
CA PRO A 110 20.39 -5.41 -9.64
C PRO A 110 20.10 -5.69 -8.15
N MET A 111 19.37 -6.76 -7.82
CA MET A 111 19.12 -7.22 -6.45
C MET A 111 19.83 -8.55 -6.14
N LEU A 112 20.55 -9.18 -7.08
CA LEU A 112 21.19 -10.48 -6.88
C LEU A 112 22.16 -10.47 -5.70
N ASP A 113 23.19 -9.61 -5.69
CA ASP A 113 24.24 -9.61 -4.66
C ASP A 113 23.71 -9.67 -3.22
N LYS A 114 22.80 -8.75 -2.88
CA LYS A 114 22.19 -8.69 -1.54
C LYS A 114 21.24 -9.85 -1.26
N THR A 115 20.62 -10.41 -2.30
CA THR A 115 19.71 -11.56 -2.18
C THR A 115 20.49 -12.86 -2.00
N LEU A 116 21.59 -13.04 -2.73
CA LEU A 116 22.53 -14.16 -2.59
C LEU A 116 23.15 -14.16 -1.19
N ALA A 117 23.57 -13.01 -0.67
CA ALA A 117 24.08 -12.88 0.69
C ALA A 117 23.03 -13.31 1.75
N ALA A 118 21.78 -12.84 1.61
CA ALA A 118 20.68 -13.22 2.51
C ALA A 118 20.27 -14.69 2.38
N ALA A 119 20.21 -15.22 1.15
CA ALA A 119 19.86 -16.61 0.86
C ALA A 119 20.91 -17.58 1.42
N LYS A 120 22.20 -17.28 1.23
CA LYS A 120 23.32 -18.02 1.85
C LYS A 120 23.23 -18.01 3.38
N ALA A 121 22.89 -16.87 3.98
CA ALA A 121 22.70 -16.76 5.44
C ALA A 121 21.48 -17.52 5.97
N ALA A 122 20.47 -17.76 5.12
CA ALA A 122 19.30 -18.61 5.38
C ALA A 122 19.52 -20.09 5.01
N GLY A 123 20.74 -20.49 4.59
CA GLY A 123 21.07 -21.87 4.23
C GLY A 123 20.52 -22.33 2.88
N MET A 124 20.06 -21.41 2.02
CA MET A 124 19.57 -21.74 0.69
C MET A 124 20.72 -21.96 -0.30
N SER A 125 20.59 -22.99 -1.12
CA SER A 125 21.54 -23.31 -2.19
C SER A 125 21.28 -22.50 -3.47
N THR A 126 22.35 -22.12 -4.16
CA THR A 126 22.33 -21.23 -5.33
C THR A 126 21.56 -21.81 -6.52
N ASP A 127 21.45 -23.14 -6.65
CA ASP A 127 20.65 -23.80 -7.69
C ASP A 127 19.15 -23.44 -7.63
N ARG A 128 18.68 -22.94 -6.48
CA ARG A 128 17.30 -22.50 -6.23
C ARG A 128 17.06 -21.03 -6.56
N ILE A 129 18.05 -20.34 -7.13
CA ILE A 129 17.99 -18.91 -7.41
C ILE A 129 18.11 -18.70 -8.92
N PHE A 130 17.14 -17.97 -9.47
CA PHE A 130 17.04 -17.70 -10.91
C PHE A 130 17.06 -16.19 -11.16
N ALA A 131 17.88 -15.77 -12.13
CA ALA A 131 17.99 -14.38 -12.55
C ALA A 131 16.79 -13.99 -13.41
N PHE A 132 15.98 -13.04 -12.97
CA PHE A 132 14.89 -12.44 -13.74
C PHE A 132 15.43 -11.36 -14.67
N ASP A 133 16.10 -11.80 -15.74
CA ASP A 133 16.89 -11.00 -16.66
C ASP A 133 16.08 -10.50 -17.89
N THR A 134 14.85 -10.03 -17.64
CA THR A 134 13.96 -9.49 -18.69
C THR A 134 14.40 -8.12 -19.21
N VAL A 135 14.95 -7.26 -18.35
CA VAL A 135 15.33 -5.87 -18.65
C VAL A 135 16.83 -5.63 -18.46
N THR A 136 17.40 -6.17 -17.38
CA THR A 136 18.84 -6.11 -17.11
C THR A 136 19.42 -7.50 -17.38
N PRO A 137 20.45 -7.65 -18.23
CA PRO A 137 21.05 -8.95 -18.48
C PRO A 137 21.69 -9.50 -17.20
N ASN A 138 21.61 -10.82 -17.01
CA ASN A 138 22.40 -11.46 -15.96
C ASN A 138 23.88 -11.50 -16.36
N LEU A 139 24.75 -11.01 -15.47
CA LEU A 139 26.20 -11.04 -15.65
C LEU A 139 26.88 -12.14 -14.81
N ASP A 140 26.16 -12.73 -13.85
CA ASP A 140 26.66 -13.83 -13.04
C ASP A 140 26.26 -15.17 -13.67
N ALA A 141 27.20 -15.77 -14.41
CA ALA A 141 27.02 -17.06 -15.07
C ALA A 141 26.80 -18.25 -14.09
N SER A 142 27.00 -18.07 -12.78
CA SER A 142 26.66 -19.09 -11.78
C SER A 142 25.15 -19.12 -11.47
N ILE A 143 24.42 -18.07 -11.82
CA ILE A 143 22.96 -17.96 -11.65
C ILE A 143 22.28 -18.27 -12.99
N ARG A 144 21.30 -19.18 -12.98
CA ARG A 144 20.54 -19.52 -14.20
C ARG A 144 19.52 -18.41 -14.52
N SER A 145 19.39 -18.05 -15.80
CA SER A 145 18.28 -17.19 -16.25
C SER A 145 16.94 -17.85 -15.93
N TRP A 146 15.93 -17.06 -15.54
CA TRP A 146 14.57 -17.54 -15.33
C TRP A 146 13.94 -18.13 -16.62
N ASN A 147 14.46 -17.80 -17.81
CA ASN A 147 13.95 -18.31 -19.08
C ASN A 147 13.99 -19.85 -19.16
N CYS A 148 14.94 -20.51 -18.49
CA CYS A 148 14.95 -21.98 -18.43
C CYS A 148 13.70 -22.57 -17.74
N LEU A 149 13.01 -21.80 -16.89
CA LEU A 149 11.72 -22.19 -16.30
C LEU A 149 10.57 -22.17 -17.32
N LEU A 150 10.78 -21.65 -18.54
CA LEU A 150 9.79 -21.64 -19.63
C LEU A 150 10.05 -22.72 -20.69
N GLU A 151 11.20 -23.39 -20.64
CA GLU A 151 11.67 -24.35 -21.65
C GLU A 151 11.13 -25.79 -21.44
N HIS A 152 10.36 -26.01 -20.38
CA HIS A 152 9.85 -27.33 -19.97
C HIS A 152 8.48 -27.70 -20.58
N GLY A 153 8.12 -27.12 -21.73
CA GLY A 153 6.80 -27.31 -22.35
C GLY A 153 5.69 -26.55 -21.63
N GLU A 154 4.43 -27.00 -21.75
CA GLU A 154 3.27 -26.39 -21.07
C GLU A 154 2.58 -27.39 -20.13
N CYS A 155 2.12 -26.92 -18.98
CA CYS A 155 1.33 -27.73 -18.05
C CYS A 155 0.12 -26.96 -17.49
N ALA A 156 -1.01 -27.64 -17.31
CA ALA A 156 -2.23 -27.04 -16.79
C ALA A 156 -2.07 -26.60 -15.31
N TRP A 157 -2.70 -25.48 -14.97
CA TRP A 157 -2.78 -25.00 -13.59
C TRP A 157 -3.70 -25.87 -12.73
N LEU A 158 -3.38 -25.93 -11.44
CA LEU A 158 -4.12 -26.69 -10.44
C LEU A 158 -5.51 -26.06 -10.20
N GLN A 159 -6.56 -26.88 -10.33
CA GLN A 159 -7.92 -26.50 -9.94
C GLN A 159 -8.09 -26.68 -8.43
N VAL A 160 -8.08 -25.56 -7.70
CA VAL A 160 -8.14 -25.58 -6.23
C VAL A 160 -9.56 -25.81 -5.74
N GLN A 161 -9.76 -26.91 -5.01
CA GLN A 161 -11.08 -27.33 -4.50
C GLN A 161 -11.61 -26.41 -3.38
N ASN A 162 -10.74 -25.95 -2.47
CA ASN A 162 -11.10 -25.11 -1.32
C ASN A 162 -10.42 -23.73 -1.40
N PRO A 163 -10.78 -22.86 -2.36
CA PRO A 163 -10.06 -21.60 -2.62
C PRO A 163 -10.14 -20.59 -1.46
N ASP A 164 -11.13 -20.74 -0.57
CA ASP A 164 -11.35 -19.88 0.59
C ASP A 164 -10.31 -20.11 1.70
N THR A 165 -9.78 -21.34 1.80
CA THR A 165 -8.80 -21.76 2.81
C THR A 165 -7.42 -22.08 2.24
N THR A 166 -7.30 -22.28 0.92
CA THR A 166 -6.02 -22.50 0.25
C THR A 166 -5.27 -21.18 0.08
N VAL A 167 -4.02 -21.14 0.54
CA VAL A 167 -3.17 -19.95 0.48
C VAL A 167 -2.60 -19.80 -0.93
N ALA A 168 -2.80 -18.63 -1.53
CA ALA A 168 -2.24 -18.24 -2.81
C ALA A 168 -0.98 -17.38 -2.63
N SER A 169 -0.94 -16.51 -1.61
CA SER A 169 0.25 -15.68 -1.36
C SER A 169 0.56 -15.41 0.11
N TYR A 170 1.83 -15.13 0.36
CA TYR A 170 2.30 -14.49 1.58
C TYR A 170 2.60 -13.02 1.30
N ASN A 171 1.87 -12.12 1.93
CA ASN A 171 2.04 -10.68 1.72
C ASN A 171 2.75 -10.06 2.93
N PRO A 172 3.95 -9.45 2.76
CA PRO A 172 4.61 -8.73 3.84
C PRO A 172 3.77 -7.56 4.37
N THR A 173 3.68 -7.41 5.69
CA THR A 173 2.97 -6.33 6.36
C THR A 173 3.91 -5.56 7.29
N SER A 174 3.80 -4.23 7.28
CA SER A 174 4.55 -3.37 8.20
C SER A 174 4.04 -3.59 9.63
N GLY A 175 4.81 -4.33 10.43
CA GLY A 175 4.51 -4.55 11.84
C GLY A 175 4.41 -3.24 12.61
N THR A 176 3.50 -3.17 13.57
CA THR A 176 3.34 -1.99 14.44
C THR A 176 4.36 -1.94 15.57
N SER A 177 5.04 -3.05 15.85
CA SER A 177 5.87 -3.30 17.04
C SER A 177 7.24 -3.93 16.76
N GLY A 178 7.63 -4.19 15.50
CA GLY A 178 8.85 -4.96 15.21
C GLY A 178 9.14 -5.16 13.72
N LEU A 179 9.86 -6.24 13.40
CA LEU A 179 10.16 -6.69 12.04
C LEU A 179 8.86 -7.04 11.26
N PRO A 180 8.88 -7.04 9.91
CA PRO A 180 7.69 -7.31 9.11
C PRO A 180 7.04 -8.66 9.42
N LYS A 181 5.70 -8.69 9.48
CA LYS A 181 4.93 -9.95 9.51
C LYS A 181 4.60 -10.37 8.08
N ALA A 182 4.20 -11.62 7.87
CA ALA A 182 3.68 -12.09 6.58
C ALA A 182 2.24 -12.58 6.77
N ALA A 183 1.29 -11.98 6.07
CA ALA A 183 -0.11 -12.39 6.08
C ALA A 183 -0.33 -13.51 5.06
N MET A 184 -1.05 -14.57 5.46
CA MET A 184 -1.43 -15.70 4.61
C MET A 184 -2.73 -15.36 3.90
N ILE A 185 -2.67 -15.19 2.58
CA ILE A 185 -3.75 -14.68 1.74
C ILE A 185 -4.24 -15.79 0.79
N THR A 186 -5.56 -15.99 0.72
CA THR A 186 -6.16 -17.13 0.03
C THR A 186 -6.55 -16.81 -1.43
N HIS A 187 -6.88 -17.82 -2.24
CA HIS A 187 -7.31 -17.58 -3.62
C HIS A 187 -8.57 -16.71 -3.68
N SER A 188 -9.54 -16.97 -2.80
CA SER A 188 -10.82 -16.23 -2.79
C SER A 188 -10.68 -14.77 -2.33
N TYR A 189 -9.70 -14.44 -1.46
CA TYR A 189 -9.33 -13.05 -1.19
C TYR A 189 -8.97 -12.31 -2.49
N HIS A 190 -8.07 -12.90 -3.29
CA HIS A 190 -7.60 -12.24 -4.51
C HIS A 190 -8.69 -12.14 -5.57
N VAL A 191 -9.56 -13.15 -5.66
CA VAL A 191 -10.74 -13.12 -6.52
C VAL A 191 -11.70 -11.99 -6.11
N THR A 192 -12.04 -11.85 -4.83
CA THR A 192 -12.89 -10.74 -4.33
C THR A 192 -12.27 -9.37 -4.64
N GLN A 193 -10.99 -9.21 -4.35
CA GLN A 193 -10.29 -7.93 -4.56
C GLN A 193 -10.14 -7.55 -6.03
N ALA A 194 -9.90 -8.53 -6.92
CA ALA A 194 -9.87 -8.32 -8.36
C ALA A 194 -11.27 -8.10 -8.96
N ALA A 195 -12.30 -8.79 -8.45
CA ALA A 195 -13.69 -8.63 -8.88
C ALA A 195 -14.25 -7.22 -8.57
N ALA A 196 -13.81 -6.61 -7.47
CA ALA A 196 -14.15 -5.21 -7.16
C ALA A 196 -13.67 -4.21 -8.23
N GLN A 197 -12.70 -4.57 -9.08
CA GLN A 197 -12.22 -3.78 -10.22
C GLN A 197 -12.98 -4.07 -11.54
N CYS A 198 -14.01 -4.93 -11.49
CA CYS A 198 -14.78 -5.38 -12.65
C CYS A 198 -16.11 -4.64 -12.85
N THR A 199 -16.32 -3.51 -12.18
CA THR A 199 -17.49 -2.64 -12.37
C THR A 199 -17.59 -2.13 -13.81
N ALA A 200 -18.81 -2.10 -14.37
CA ALA A 200 -19.06 -1.57 -15.71
C ALA A 200 -18.78 -0.06 -15.81
N THR A 201 -18.39 0.39 -17.01
CA THR A 201 -18.10 1.80 -17.31
C THR A 201 -18.83 2.25 -18.59
N ASP A 202 -19.21 3.52 -18.63
CA ASP A 202 -19.69 4.27 -19.80
C ASP A 202 -18.57 4.69 -20.78
N TYR A 203 -17.30 4.54 -20.38
CA TYR A 203 -16.11 4.85 -21.18
C TYR A 203 -15.26 3.59 -21.43
N GLN A 204 -14.46 3.63 -22.51
CA GLN A 204 -13.48 2.59 -22.82
C GLN A 204 -12.27 2.67 -21.89
N ARG A 205 -11.95 1.55 -21.23
CA ARG A 205 -10.91 1.51 -20.20
C ARG A 205 -9.52 1.32 -20.81
N SER A 206 -8.59 2.16 -20.40
CA SER A 206 -7.15 2.10 -20.69
C SER A 206 -6.42 2.50 -19.41
N ARG A 207 -5.54 1.62 -18.91
CA ARG A 207 -4.93 1.72 -17.57
C ARG A 207 -3.45 2.05 -17.64
N LEU A 208 -2.97 2.92 -16.75
CA LEU A 208 -1.54 3.11 -16.48
C LEU A 208 -1.19 2.70 -15.04
N LEU A 209 -0.35 1.68 -14.90
CA LEU A 209 0.04 1.08 -13.64
C LEU A 209 1.50 1.39 -13.29
N THR A 210 1.70 2.12 -12.20
CA THR A 210 3.02 2.41 -11.59
C THR A 210 3.19 1.78 -10.20
N LEU A 211 2.10 1.29 -9.60
CA LEU A 211 2.11 0.65 -8.28
C LEU A 211 2.79 -0.72 -8.32
N PRO A 212 3.53 -1.12 -7.27
CA PRO A 212 4.11 -2.46 -7.19
C PRO A 212 3.04 -3.55 -7.00
N PRO A 213 2.96 -4.58 -7.87
CA PRO A 213 1.97 -5.65 -7.74
C PRO A 213 2.17 -6.58 -6.54
N PHE A 214 3.32 -6.56 -5.85
CA PHE A 214 3.50 -7.27 -4.57
C PHE A 214 2.64 -6.69 -3.43
N HIS A 215 2.18 -5.45 -3.54
CA HIS A 215 1.39 -4.81 -2.50
C HIS A 215 -0.11 -5.03 -2.73
N ALA A 216 -0.89 -5.19 -1.66
CA ALA A 216 -2.34 -5.43 -1.72
C ALA A 216 -3.16 -4.33 -2.45
N PHE A 217 -2.57 -3.13 -2.61
CA PHE A 217 -3.17 -2.07 -3.45
C PHE A 217 -3.00 -2.37 -4.96
N GLY A 218 -1.85 -2.90 -5.39
CA GLY A 218 -1.54 -3.20 -6.78
C GLY A 218 -1.93 -4.61 -7.24
N SER A 219 -1.87 -5.60 -6.34
CA SER A 219 -2.08 -7.02 -6.68
C SER A 219 -3.42 -7.38 -7.35
N PRO A 220 -4.59 -6.75 -7.06
CA PRO A 220 -5.84 -7.10 -7.73
C PRO A 220 -5.95 -6.53 -9.17
N ILE A 221 -5.15 -5.53 -9.52
CA ILE A 221 -5.31 -4.77 -10.77
C ILE A 221 -5.01 -5.66 -11.98
N LEU A 222 -3.85 -6.33 -12.00
CA LEU A 222 -3.41 -7.14 -13.14
C LEU A 222 -4.36 -8.32 -13.45
N PRO A 223 -4.79 -9.16 -12.47
CA PRO A 223 -5.83 -10.16 -12.70
C PRO A 223 -7.12 -9.58 -13.28
N SER A 224 -7.58 -8.42 -12.77
CA SER A 224 -8.80 -7.77 -13.25
C SER A 224 -8.68 -7.22 -14.68
N SER A 225 -7.50 -6.72 -15.07
CA SER A 225 -7.22 -6.26 -16.43
C SER A 225 -7.20 -7.41 -17.42
N ILE A 226 -6.52 -8.52 -17.06
CA ILE A 226 -6.45 -9.74 -17.88
C ILE A 226 -7.85 -10.33 -18.10
N ARG A 227 -8.65 -10.48 -17.02
CA ARG A 227 -10.02 -11.01 -17.10
C ARG A 227 -10.94 -10.18 -18.00
N GLN A 228 -10.73 -8.87 -18.06
CA GLN A 228 -11.61 -7.94 -18.77
C GLN A 228 -11.06 -7.50 -20.14
N GLY A 229 -9.86 -7.94 -20.53
CA GLY A 229 -9.21 -7.50 -21.77
C GLY A 229 -8.83 -6.01 -21.79
N ILE A 230 -8.57 -5.40 -20.62
CA ILE A 230 -8.31 -3.96 -20.51
C ILE A 230 -6.83 -3.66 -20.82
N PRO A 231 -6.51 -2.89 -21.87
CA PRO A 231 -5.15 -2.43 -22.14
C PRO A 231 -4.56 -1.74 -20.91
N THR A 232 -3.45 -2.28 -20.43
CA THR A 232 -2.79 -1.88 -19.19
C THR A 232 -1.31 -1.64 -19.47
N TYR A 233 -0.97 -0.36 -19.56
CA TYR A 233 0.39 0.13 -19.69
C TYR A 233 1.09 0.01 -18.34
N ILE A 234 2.18 -0.74 -18.31
CA ILE A 234 2.97 -0.99 -17.10
C ILE A 234 4.21 -0.11 -17.14
N MET A 235 4.39 0.70 -16.10
CA MET A 235 5.65 1.40 -15.85
C MET A 235 6.45 0.63 -14.81
N ARG A 236 7.72 0.39 -15.14
CA ARG A 236 8.71 -0.28 -14.28
C ARG A 236 8.86 0.37 -12.89
N ARG A 237 8.85 1.70 -12.86
CA ARG A 237 8.74 2.57 -11.68
C ARG A 237 8.03 3.86 -12.09
N TYR A 238 7.49 4.61 -11.13
CA TYR A 238 7.00 5.96 -11.39
C TYR A 238 8.14 6.90 -11.77
N ALA A 239 7.92 7.70 -12.81
CA ALA A 239 8.71 8.87 -13.18
C ALA A 239 7.75 9.90 -13.81
N GLU A 240 7.78 11.15 -13.38
CA GLU A 240 6.73 12.14 -13.69
C GLU A 240 6.57 12.41 -15.19
N ASN A 241 7.64 12.79 -15.89
CA ASN A 241 7.55 13.14 -17.31
C ASN A 241 7.11 11.94 -18.17
N PRO A 242 7.69 10.72 -18.03
CA PRO A 242 7.17 9.55 -18.74
C PRO A 242 5.71 9.22 -18.40
N PHE A 243 5.29 9.33 -17.12
CA PHE A 243 3.91 9.09 -16.71
C PHE A 243 2.92 10.04 -17.41
N LEU A 244 3.20 11.35 -17.38
CA LEU A 244 2.39 12.37 -18.06
C LEU A 244 2.46 12.27 -19.60
N ASN A 245 3.54 11.71 -20.16
CA ASN A 245 3.64 11.41 -21.58
C ASN A 245 2.76 10.20 -21.95
N SER A 246 2.86 9.08 -21.22
CA SER A 246 2.06 7.87 -21.46
C SER A 246 0.56 8.13 -21.33
N ILE A 247 0.11 8.96 -20.38
CA ILE A 247 -1.31 9.33 -20.27
C ILE A 247 -1.80 10.00 -21.56
N ALA A 248 -1.09 11.04 -22.02
CA ALA A 248 -1.47 11.81 -23.20
C ALA A 248 -1.35 10.98 -24.50
N GLN A 249 -0.29 10.18 -24.63
CA GLN A 249 0.02 9.40 -25.83
C GLN A 249 -0.97 8.24 -26.04
N TYR A 250 -1.39 7.56 -24.96
CA TYR A 250 -2.24 6.37 -25.04
C TYR A 250 -3.70 6.62 -24.66
N GLY A 251 -4.07 7.89 -24.42
CA GLY A 251 -5.42 8.27 -24.01
C GLY A 251 -5.87 7.53 -22.74
N VAL A 252 -4.97 7.36 -21.77
CA VAL A 252 -5.22 6.60 -20.54
C VAL A 252 -6.44 7.17 -19.82
N THR A 253 -7.38 6.30 -19.47
CA THR A 253 -8.63 6.67 -18.80
C THR A 253 -8.64 6.33 -17.31
N GLU A 254 -7.79 5.40 -16.87
CA GLU A 254 -7.66 4.96 -15.48
C GLU A 254 -6.19 4.93 -15.03
N THR A 255 -5.90 5.43 -13.83
CA THR A 255 -4.58 5.23 -13.20
C THR A 255 -4.70 5.04 -11.69
N TYR A 256 -3.64 4.50 -11.09
CA TYR A 256 -3.57 4.12 -9.69
C TYR A 256 -2.30 4.73 -9.10
N VAL A 257 -2.44 5.58 -8.08
CA VAL A 257 -1.34 6.40 -7.56
C VAL A 257 -1.36 6.49 -6.03
N PRO A 258 -0.19 6.56 -5.36
CA PRO A 258 -0.13 6.95 -3.97
C PRO A 258 -0.31 8.48 -3.83
N PRO A 259 -0.75 8.97 -2.65
CA PRO A 259 -0.90 10.40 -2.36
C PRO A 259 0.22 11.34 -2.83
N PRO A 260 1.53 11.04 -2.66
CA PRO A 260 2.59 11.97 -3.08
C PRO A 260 2.62 12.21 -4.59
N VAL A 261 2.29 11.18 -5.38
CA VAL A 261 2.19 11.31 -6.85
C VAL A 261 1.01 12.19 -7.22
N LEU A 262 -0.18 11.92 -6.67
CA LEU A 262 -1.40 12.72 -6.91
C LEU A 262 -1.16 14.22 -6.63
N MET A 263 -0.45 14.51 -5.55
CA MET A 263 -0.11 15.87 -5.11
C MET A 263 1.06 16.52 -5.87
N ALA A 264 1.79 15.77 -6.67
CA ALA A 264 2.80 16.28 -7.60
C ALA A 264 2.18 16.67 -8.95
N LEU A 265 1.26 15.87 -9.49
CA LEU A 265 0.69 16.06 -10.83
C LEU A 265 0.28 17.51 -11.16
N PRO A 266 -0.58 18.22 -10.39
CA PRO A 266 -1.01 19.57 -10.76
C PRO A 266 0.08 20.65 -10.61
N LYS A 267 1.27 20.30 -10.12
CA LYS A 267 2.44 21.20 -10.00
C LYS A 267 3.39 21.05 -11.20
N SER A 268 3.21 20.02 -12.02
CA SER A 268 4.07 19.76 -13.18
C SER A 268 3.68 20.64 -14.38
N PRO A 269 4.63 21.29 -15.07
CA PRO A 269 4.32 22.08 -16.28
C PRO A 269 3.81 21.21 -17.44
N LEU A 270 3.99 19.89 -17.39
CA LEU A 270 3.44 18.95 -18.39
C LEU A 270 1.99 18.53 -18.10
N ALA A 271 1.45 18.83 -16.91
CA ALA A 271 0.08 18.50 -16.53
C ALA A 271 -0.90 19.57 -17.04
N THR A 272 -1.18 19.56 -18.33
CA THR A 272 -2.20 20.44 -18.94
C THR A 272 -3.53 19.73 -19.09
N ARG A 273 -4.64 20.49 -19.14
CA ARG A 273 -5.98 19.92 -19.36
C ARG A 273 -6.07 19.12 -20.67
N GLU A 274 -5.42 19.58 -21.74
CA GLU A 274 -5.36 18.86 -23.02
C GLU A 274 -4.75 17.46 -22.86
N ARG A 275 -3.68 17.34 -22.05
CA ARG A 275 -2.92 16.11 -21.86
C ARG A 275 -3.55 15.14 -20.87
N LEU A 276 -4.38 15.63 -19.94
CA LEU A 276 -5.03 14.82 -18.90
C LEU A 276 -6.55 14.62 -19.11
N ARG A 277 -7.15 15.22 -20.15
CA ARG A 277 -8.60 15.11 -20.46
C ARG A 277 -9.12 13.69 -20.67
N SER A 278 -8.26 12.70 -20.93
CA SER A 278 -8.69 11.30 -21.08
C SER A 278 -9.00 10.64 -19.74
N ILE A 279 -8.41 11.11 -18.64
CA ILE A 279 -8.53 10.49 -17.31
C ILE A 279 -9.96 10.66 -16.79
N ARG A 280 -10.63 9.52 -16.55
CA ARG A 280 -11.98 9.40 -15.98
C ARG A 280 -11.95 8.90 -14.53
N SER A 281 -10.92 8.15 -14.14
CA SER A 281 -10.77 7.65 -12.77
C SER A 281 -9.30 7.63 -12.31
N ILE A 282 -9.01 8.27 -11.17
CA ILE A 282 -7.74 8.13 -10.47
C ILE A 282 -7.98 7.41 -9.14
N TRP A 283 -7.48 6.19 -9.01
CA TRP A 283 -7.57 5.44 -7.76
C TRP A 283 -6.39 5.81 -6.85
N MET A 284 -6.69 6.25 -5.63
CA MET A 284 -5.72 6.77 -4.68
C MET A 284 -5.78 5.97 -3.39
N GLY A 285 -4.65 5.47 -2.89
CA GLY A 285 -4.64 4.63 -1.68
C GLY A 285 -3.32 4.64 -0.93
N GLY A 286 -3.37 4.25 0.35
CA GLY A 286 -2.21 4.16 1.25
C GLY A 286 -2.14 5.25 2.33
N ALA A 287 -2.75 6.42 2.08
CA ALA A 287 -3.06 7.45 3.07
C ALA A 287 -4.18 8.37 2.53
N SER A 288 -4.82 9.15 3.40
CA SER A 288 -5.86 10.12 3.03
C SER A 288 -5.27 11.40 2.44
N VAL A 289 -6.00 12.05 1.53
CA VAL A 289 -5.70 13.39 0.96
C VAL A 289 -6.95 14.23 1.01
N LYS A 290 -6.84 15.46 1.53
CA LYS A 290 -7.97 16.38 1.71
C LYS A 290 -8.52 16.87 0.37
N PHE A 291 -9.84 17.00 0.22
CA PHE A 291 -10.46 17.43 -1.05
C PHE A 291 -9.87 18.74 -1.58
N ALA A 292 -9.61 19.71 -0.70
CA ALA A 292 -8.99 20.99 -1.06
C ALA A 292 -7.63 20.83 -1.78
N GLN A 293 -6.87 19.78 -1.44
CA GLN A 293 -5.58 19.47 -2.06
C GLN A 293 -5.75 18.71 -3.39
N GLN A 294 -6.85 17.99 -3.58
CA GLN A 294 -7.21 17.29 -4.82
C GLN A 294 -7.74 18.26 -5.90
N LYS A 295 -8.44 19.33 -5.49
CA LYS A 295 -9.10 20.30 -6.38
C LYS A 295 -8.25 20.81 -7.55
N PRO A 296 -6.98 21.23 -7.38
CA PRO A 296 -6.16 21.72 -8.49
C PRO A 296 -5.91 20.68 -9.60
N LEU A 297 -5.97 19.38 -9.28
CA LEU A 297 -5.85 18.32 -10.27
C LEU A 297 -7.17 18.15 -11.06
N TYR A 298 -8.32 18.22 -10.40
CA TYR A 298 -9.63 18.11 -11.05
C TYR A 298 -9.82 19.10 -12.21
N ASP A 299 -9.29 20.32 -12.10
CA ASP A 299 -9.38 21.34 -13.14
C ASP A 299 -8.62 20.97 -14.44
N LEU A 300 -7.77 19.94 -14.38
CA LEU A 300 -6.98 19.39 -15.49
C LEU A 300 -7.56 18.09 -16.08
N LEU A 301 -8.51 17.42 -15.41
CA LEU A 301 -9.02 16.12 -15.85
C LEU A 301 -10.21 16.24 -16.82
N HIS A 302 -10.82 15.11 -17.17
CA HIS A 302 -12.16 15.08 -17.76
C HIS A 302 -13.20 15.71 -16.81
N GLU A 303 -14.30 16.27 -17.33
CA GLU A 303 -15.35 16.86 -16.48
C GLU A 303 -16.03 15.82 -15.57
N ASP A 304 -16.38 14.65 -16.12
CA ASP A 304 -16.84 13.47 -15.36
C ASP A 304 -15.71 12.69 -14.63
N ALA A 305 -14.52 13.26 -14.44
CA ALA A 305 -13.45 12.56 -13.74
C ALA A 305 -13.75 12.44 -12.24
N CYS A 306 -13.31 11.33 -11.65
CA CYS A 306 -13.37 11.09 -10.22
C CYS A 306 -12.01 10.66 -9.66
N ILE A 307 -11.59 11.30 -8.56
CA ILE A 307 -10.47 10.84 -7.74
C ILE A 307 -11.09 9.98 -6.65
N ARG A 308 -10.80 8.67 -6.68
CA ARG A 308 -11.36 7.67 -5.78
C ARG A 308 -10.37 7.35 -4.69
N SER A 309 -10.62 7.88 -3.50
CA SER A 309 -10.02 7.38 -2.27
C SER A 309 -10.33 5.89 -2.10
N VAL A 310 -9.29 5.11 -1.80
CA VAL A 310 -9.33 3.68 -1.47
C VAL A 310 -8.71 3.52 -0.09
N TRP A 311 -9.49 2.99 0.85
CA TRP A 311 -9.00 2.62 2.17
C TRP A 311 -9.06 1.11 2.35
N GLY A 312 -8.05 0.57 3.04
CA GLY A 312 -7.80 -0.86 3.12
C GLY A 312 -6.47 -1.19 3.81
N MET A 313 -6.29 -2.47 4.10
CA MET A 313 -5.09 -3.03 4.74
C MET A 313 -4.78 -4.40 4.13
N THR A 314 -3.56 -4.92 4.31
CA THR A 314 -3.16 -6.20 3.65
C THR A 314 -3.97 -7.39 4.16
N GLU A 315 -4.52 -7.25 5.36
CA GLU A 315 -5.34 -8.21 6.09
C GLU A 315 -6.76 -8.38 5.51
N SER A 316 -7.25 -7.41 4.73
CA SER A 316 -8.62 -7.36 4.18
C SER A 316 -8.68 -7.02 2.69
N GLY A 317 -7.58 -6.50 2.15
CA GLY A 317 -7.53 -5.78 0.88
C GLY A 317 -8.22 -4.41 1.00
N TRP A 318 -8.75 -3.94 -0.12
CA TRP A 318 -9.56 -2.73 -0.20
C TRP A 318 -10.86 -2.99 0.58
N ILE A 319 -11.24 -2.05 1.43
CA ILE A 319 -12.44 -2.13 2.29
C ILE A 319 -13.51 -1.18 1.77
N THR A 320 -13.12 0.07 1.46
CA THR A 320 -14.01 1.09 0.89
C THR A 320 -13.41 1.72 -0.35
N CYS A 321 -14.29 2.20 -1.22
CA CYS A 321 -13.95 3.19 -2.24
C CYS A 321 -15.17 4.03 -2.61
N VAL A 322 -14.95 5.15 -3.31
CA VAL A 322 -16.03 5.91 -3.96
C VAL A 322 -16.53 5.09 -5.16
N GLN A 323 -17.69 4.46 -5.03
CA GLN A 323 -18.19 3.48 -6.02
C GLN A 323 -19.01 4.11 -7.14
N ASP A 324 -19.95 5.00 -6.79
CA ASP A 324 -20.91 5.68 -7.66
C ASP A 324 -20.29 6.55 -8.78
N ARG A 325 -18.96 6.69 -8.77
CA ARG A 325 -18.15 7.51 -9.69
C ARG A 325 -18.46 9.01 -9.64
N THR A 326 -19.22 9.45 -8.65
CA THR A 326 -19.48 10.88 -8.45
C THR A 326 -18.19 11.58 -8.02
N ARG A 327 -17.98 12.79 -8.53
CA ARG A 327 -16.98 13.69 -7.97
C ARG A 327 -17.45 14.09 -6.57
N ARG A 328 -16.81 13.52 -5.55
CA ARG A 328 -17.01 13.92 -4.16
C ARG A 328 -16.22 15.19 -3.87
N GLU A 329 -16.84 16.12 -3.16
CA GLU A 329 -16.21 17.36 -2.69
C GLU A 329 -15.98 17.31 -1.17
N ASP A 330 -15.68 16.11 -0.66
CA ASP A 330 -15.47 15.77 0.75
C ASP A 330 -14.21 14.90 0.94
N ASP A 331 -13.84 14.65 2.20
CA ASP A 331 -12.69 13.82 2.58
C ASP A 331 -13.03 12.32 2.71
N SER A 332 -14.12 11.86 2.10
CA SER A 332 -14.60 10.48 2.24
C SER A 332 -13.62 9.46 1.64
N VAL A 333 -13.50 8.31 2.29
CA VAL A 333 -12.92 7.09 1.70
C VAL A 333 -13.97 6.21 1.00
N GLY A 334 -15.18 6.74 0.84
CA GLY A 334 -16.30 6.14 0.13
C GLY A 334 -17.12 5.16 0.96
N GLN A 335 -17.72 4.18 0.28
CA GLN A 335 -18.63 3.21 0.84
C GLN A 335 -17.96 1.83 0.94
N PRO A 336 -18.38 0.94 1.87
CA PRO A 336 -17.94 -0.46 1.89
C PRO A 336 -18.15 -1.14 0.53
N LEU A 337 -17.17 -1.93 0.09
CA LEU A 337 -17.32 -2.79 -1.09
C LEU A 337 -18.49 -3.79 -0.89
N GLU A 338 -19.01 -4.34 -1.99
CA GLU A 338 -20.09 -5.33 -1.93
C GLU A 338 -19.70 -6.54 -1.04
N GLY A 339 -20.55 -6.87 -0.07
CA GLY A 339 -20.30 -7.93 0.91
C GLY A 339 -19.38 -7.53 2.08
N PHE A 340 -18.91 -6.28 2.16
CA PHE A 340 -18.12 -5.77 3.28
C PHE A 340 -19.03 -5.02 4.26
N GLU A 341 -18.78 -5.23 5.55
CA GLU A 341 -19.47 -4.56 6.64
C GLU A 341 -18.49 -3.79 7.52
N ILE A 342 -18.89 -2.58 7.90
CA ILE A 342 -18.12 -1.73 8.80
C ILE A 342 -18.93 -1.49 10.07
N ARG A 343 -18.25 -1.62 11.21
CA ARG A 343 -18.77 -1.33 12.54
C ARG A 343 -17.82 -0.37 13.23
N ILE A 344 -18.35 0.76 13.69
CA ILE A 344 -17.60 1.73 14.49
C ILE A 344 -17.92 1.42 15.96
N VAL A 345 -16.92 1.37 16.83
CA VAL A 345 -17.12 1.12 18.27
C VAL A 345 -16.50 2.19 19.15
N ASP A 346 -17.13 2.44 20.29
CA ASP A 346 -16.59 3.31 21.34
C ASP A 346 -15.40 2.66 22.08
N ALA A 347 -14.80 3.37 23.04
CA ALA A 347 -13.69 2.88 23.86
C ALA A 347 -14.05 1.68 24.76
N SER A 348 -15.34 1.38 24.95
CA SER A 348 -15.83 0.19 25.67
C SER A 348 -16.16 -0.98 24.73
N GLY A 349 -16.04 -0.79 23.40
CA GLY A 349 -16.39 -1.77 22.38
C GLY A 349 -17.86 -1.76 21.95
N ASN A 350 -18.68 -0.80 22.41
CA ASN A 350 -20.09 -0.73 22.02
C ASN A 350 -20.23 -0.17 20.60
N PRO A 351 -21.07 -0.78 19.73
CA PRO A 351 -21.32 -0.26 18.38
C PRO A 351 -21.97 1.13 18.42
N THR A 352 -21.43 2.06 17.63
CA THR A 352 -22.00 3.39 17.40
C THR A 352 -22.65 3.47 16.01
N THR A 353 -23.89 3.94 15.97
CA THR A 353 -24.68 4.15 14.73
C THR A 353 -25.04 5.61 14.49
N ALA A 354 -24.66 6.52 15.38
CA ALA A 354 -24.77 7.96 15.15
C ALA A 354 -23.73 8.41 14.12
N ASP A 355 -24.15 9.31 13.22
CA ASP A 355 -23.25 9.94 12.27
C ASP A 355 -22.35 10.98 12.97
N ASN A 356 -21.17 11.22 12.41
CA ASN A 356 -20.13 12.13 12.95
C ASN A 356 -19.61 11.79 14.36
N VAL A 357 -19.85 10.57 14.87
CA VAL A 357 -19.24 10.10 16.13
C VAL A 357 -18.00 9.24 15.84
N PRO A 358 -16.80 9.66 16.28
CA PRO A 358 -15.58 8.88 16.12
C PRO A 358 -15.55 7.60 16.96
N GLY A 359 -14.95 6.53 16.42
CA GLY A 359 -14.65 5.29 17.15
C GLY A 359 -13.65 4.39 16.42
N GLU A 360 -13.26 3.27 17.04
CA GLU A 360 -12.43 2.24 16.40
C GLU A 360 -13.23 1.58 15.26
N ILE A 361 -12.63 1.49 14.08
CA ILE A 361 -13.25 0.86 12.92
C ILE A 361 -12.94 -0.64 12.91
N LEU A 362 -13.99 -1.45 12.98
CA LEU A 362 -13.97 -2.90 12.85
C LEU A 362 -14.60 -3.30 11.53
N VAL A 363 -14.02 -4.28 10.83
CA VAL A 363 -14.48 -4.66 9.47
C VAL A 363 -14.71 -6.16 9.33
N ARG A 364 -15.86 -6.55 8.78
CA ARG A 364 -16.16 -7.93 8.40
C ARG A 364 -16.15 -7.99 6.88
N VAL A 365 -15.33 -8.86 6.32
CA VAL A 365 -15.08 -8.97 4.88
C VAL A 365 -15.27 -10.42 4.44
N PRO A 366 -15.65 -10.72 3.19
CA PRO A 366 -15.93 -12.09 2.75
C PRO A 366 -14.74 -13.03 2.94
N HIS A 367 -13.54 -12.55 2.63
CA HIS A 367 -12.30 -13.32 2.68
C HIS A 367 -11.19 -12.46 3.32
N PRO A 368 -11.01 -12.50 4.66
CA PRO A 368 -9.88 -11.86 5.35
C PRO A 368 -8.59 -12.69 5.16
N LEU A 369 -7.46 -12.23 5.71
CA LEU A 369 -6.29 -13.09 5.90
C LEU A 369 -6.67 -14.34 6.71
N LEU A 370 -6.00 -15.45 6.41
CA LEU A 370 -6.17 -16.70 7.16
C LEU A 370 -5.48 -16.65 8.52
N SER A 371 -4.22 -16.19 8.53
CA SER A 371 -3.40 -15.91 9.72
C SER A 371 -2.12 -15.16 9.33
N TYR A 372 -1.31 -14.74 10.30
CA TYR A 372 0.10 -14.43 10.07
C TYR A 372 0.96 -15.68 10.26
N ILE A 373 1.95 -15.88 9.38
CA ILE A 373 2.85 -17.04 9.43
C ILE A 373 3.53 -17.13 10.80
N SER A 374 3.45 -18.31 11.42
CA SER A 374 4.08 -18.64 12.71
C SER A 374 3.83 -17.64 13.84
N ASN A 375 2.76 -16.84 13.76
CA ASN A 375 2.47 -15.80 14.75
C ASN A 375 0.99 -15.84 15.19
N PRO A 376 0.63 -16.82 16.05
CA PRO A 376 -0.75 -16.99 16.53
C PRO A 376 -1.20 -15.81 17.40
N ALA A 377 -0.31 -15.18 18.15
CA ALA A 377 -0.63 -14.00 18.97
C ALA A 377 -1.07 -12.81 18.10
N ALA A 378 -0.22 -12.37 17.16
CA ALA A 378 -0.59 -11.30 16.24
C ALA A 378 -1.80 -11.67 15.36
N THR A 379 -2.04 -12.96 15.13
CA THR A 379 -3.24 -13.43 14.44
C THR A 379 -4.49 -13.27 15.31
N ALA A 380 -4.44 -13.59 16.60
CA ALA A 380 -5.54 -13.33 17.53
C ALA A 380 -5.82 -11.82 17.64
N ASP A 381 -4.76 -11.01 17.82
CA ASP A 381 -4.84 -9.55 17.95
C ASP A 381 -5.42 -8.84 16.72
N ALA A 382 -5.33 -9.45 15.53
CA ALA A 382 -5.89 -8.89 14.29
C ALA A 382 -7.43 -8.97 14.24
N PHE A 383 -8.06 -9.76 15.10
CA PHE A 383 -9.51 -9.95 15.10
C PHE A 383 -10.15 -9.59 16.44
N THR A 384 -11.46 -9.42 16.43
CA THR A 384 -12.29 -9.52 17.63
C THR A 384 -12.33 -10.98 18.13
N PRO A 385 -12.80 -11.21 19.38
CA PRO A 385 -13.22 -12.55 19.81
C PRO A 385 -14.12 -13.23 18.75
N CYS A 386 -14.00 -14.56 18.67
CA CYS A 386 -14.69 -15.40 17.66
C CYS A 386 -14.41 -15.04 16.19
N ARG A 387 -13.36 -14.25 15.88
CA ARG A 387 -12.97 -13.81 14.53
C ARG A 387 -14.07 -13.13 13.70
N THR A 388 -15.06 -12.52 14.36
CA THR A 388 -16.23 -11.94 13.67
C THR A 388 -15.88 -10.68 12.86
N TYR A 389 -14.96 -9.84 13.36
CA TYR A 389 -14.47 -8.65 12.67
C TYR A 389 -12.94 -8.61 12.76
N LEU A 390 -12.28 -8.05 11.73
CA LEU A 390 -10.91 -7.57 11.79
C LEU A 390 -10.84 -6.24 12.54
N ARG A 391 -9.80 -6.07 13.35
CA ARG A 391 -9.41 -4.80 13.96
C ARG A 391 -8.52 -4.03 13.01
N THR A 392 -8.99 -2.89 12.51
CA THR A 392 -8.17 -2.08 11.59
C THR A 392 -7.05 -1.35 12.33
N GLY A 393 -7.32 -0.94 13.58
CA GLY A 393 -6.50 0.01 14.33
C GLY A 393 -6.64 1.46 13.83
N ASP A 394 -7.66 1.75 13.01
CA ASP A 394 -8.02 3.07 12.53
C ASP A 394 -9.19 3.65 13.35
N ILE A 395 -9.14 4.96 13.61
CA ILE A 395 -10.25 5.73 14.16
C ILE A 395 -10.92 6.48 13.01
N GLY A 396 -12.26 6.49 13.02
CA GLY A 396 -13.03 7.29 12.08
C GLY A 396 -14.50 7.32 12.43
N TYR A 397 -15.29 7.93 11.55
CA TYR A 397 -16.73 8.08 11.68
C TYR A 397 -17.41 7.78 10.34
N ARG A 398 -18.74 7.68 10.38
CA ARG A 398 -19.58 7.64 9.18
C ARG A 398 -20.44 8.90 9.11
N LEU A 399 -20.85 9.26 7.90
CA LEU A 399 -21.84 10.31 7.65
C LEU A 399 -22.78 9.85 6.56
N THR A 400 -24.08 9.86 6.84
CA THR A 400 -25.14 9.52 5.91
C THR A 400 -25.64 10.79 5.26
N ASP A 401 -25.49 10.87 3.94
CA ASP A 401 -26.05 11.96 3.16
C ASP A 401 -27.59 11.91 3.21
N ALA A 402 -28.22 12.96 3.71
CA ALA A 402 -29.66 12.98 3.99
C ALA A 402 -30.54 13.01 2.73
N ALA A 403 -29.99 13.36 1.56
CA ALA A 403 -30.74 13.42 0.30
C ALA A 403 -30.71 12.09 -0.46
N THR A 404 -29.60 11.36 -0.38
CA THR A 404 -29.36 10.10 -1.09
C THR A 404 -29.49 8.86 -0.20
N GLY A 405 -29.38 9.01 1.12
CA GLY A 405 -29.32 7.92 2.09
C GLY A 405 -27.99 7.16 2.09
N ILE A 406 -26.97 7.62 1.34
CA ILE A 406 -25.69 6.94 1.21
C ILE A 406 -24.80 7.26 2.42
N SER A 407 -24.41 6.22 3.17
CA SER A 407 -23.46 6.32 4.28
C SER A 407 -22.02 6.21 3.76
N SER A 408 -21.25 7.28 3.96
CA SER A 408 -19.84 7.42 3.59
C SER A 408 -18.93 7.33 4.82
N MET A 409 -17.75 6.74 4.66
CA MET A 409 -16.75 6.58 5.72
C MET A 409 -15.69 7.68 5.68
N TYR A 410 -15.27 8.14 6.85
CA TYR A 410 -14.24 9.16 7.02
C TYR A 410 -13.19 8.66 8.02
N ILE A 411 -11.93 8.61 7.60
CA ILE A 411 -10.80 8.15 8.43
C ILE A 411 -10.15 9.37 9.08
N ILE A 412 -9.97 9.33 10.41
CA ILE A 412 -9.27 10.37 11.17
C ILE A 412 -7.78 10.06 11.19
N ASP A 413 -7.38 8.97 11.85
CA ASP A 413 -5.98 8.51 11.89
C ASP A 413 -5.86 7.08 12.45
N ARG A 414 -4.65 6.54 12.52
CA ARG A 414 -4.34 5.30 13.27
C ARG A 414 -4.49 5.58 14.77
N ALA A 415 -5.21 4.73 15.50
CA ALA A 415 -5.40 4.86 16.96
C ALA A 415 -4.08 4.95 17.76
N LYS A 416 -3.02 4.30 17.25
CA LYS A 416 -1.65 4.29 17.82
C LYS A 416 -0.73 5.43 17.34
N GLU A 417 -1.21 6.27 16.41
CA GLU A 417 -0.45 7.40 15.84
C GLU A 417 -1.08 8.75 16.21
N LEU A 418 -2.32 8.76 16.71
CA LEU A 418 -2.92 9.90 17.43
C LEU A 418 -2.04 10.30 18.61
N ILE A 419 -1.64 11.57 18.62
CA ILE A 419 -0.74 12.19 19.60
C ILE A 419 -1.56 12.64 20.82
N LYS A 420 -1.08 12.34 22.03
CA LYS A 420 -1.79 12.66 23.28
C LYS A 420 -1.31 13.98 23.90
N VAL A 421 -1.84 15.09 23.42
CA VAL A 421 -1.47 16.45 23.89
C VAL A 421 -2.48 16.92 24.94
N ARG A 422 -2.10 17.05 26.22
CA ARG A 422 -2.97 17.60 27.29
C ARG A 422 -4.37 16.97 27.36
N GLY A 423 -4.43 15.64 27.23
CA GLY A 423 -5.67 14.86 27.18
C GLY A 423 -6.42 14.86 25.84
N TRP A 424 -6.03 15.69 24.87
CA TRP A 424 -6.58 15.69 23.51
C TRP A 424 -5.89 14.66 22.62
N GLN A 425 -6.65 14.06 21.70
CA GLN A 425 -6.12 13.24 20.62
C GLN A 425 -5.92 14.12 19.39
N VAL A 426 -4.67 14.25 18.94
CA VAL A 426 -4.28 15.08 17.80
C VAL A 426 -3.84 14.17 16.65
N SER A 427 -4.40 14.36 15.45
CA SER A 427 -3.99 13.63 14.25
C SER A 427 -2.70 14.23 13.67
N PRO A 428 -1.63 13.43 13.49
CA PRO A 428 -0.49 13.84 12.67
C PRO A 428 -0.91 14.24 11.25
N THR A 429 -1.82 13.47 10.66
CA THR A 429 -2.26 13.64 9.26
C THR A 429 -2.98 14.97 9.02
N GLU A 430 -3.72 15.48 10.01
CA GLU A 430 -4.33 16.82 9.97
C GLU A 430 -3.25 17.92 9.86
N ILE A 431 -2.21 17.85 10.70
CA ILE A 431 -1.14 18.85 10.73
C ILE A 431 -0.24 18.76 9.48
N GLU A 432 0.07 17.54 9.04
CA GLU A 432 0.73 17.27 7.76
C GLU A 432 -0.03 17.91 6.59
N SER A 433 -1.37 17.82 6.60
CA SER A 433 -2.22 18.38 5.52
C SER A 433 -2.18 19.91 5.47
N GLU A 434 -2.08 20.60 6.61
CA GLU A 434 -1.94 22.06 6.67
C GLU A 434 -0.51 22.54 6.35
N LEU A 435 0.52 21.76 6.72
CA LEU A 435 1.90 22.00 6.33
C LEU A 435 2.08 21.87 4.81
N MET A 436 1.50 20.85 4.19
CA MET A 436 1.59 20.60 2.74
C MET A 436 0.90 21.66 1.85
N GLN A 437 0.10 22.55 2.44
CA GLN A 437 -0.45 23.72 1.75
C GLN A 437 0.55 24.89 1.66
N HIS A 438 1.59 24.92 2.51
CA HIS A 438 2.55 26.03 2.54
C HIS A 438 3.42 26.05 1.27
N PRO A 439 3.55 27.20 0.56
CA PRO A 439 4.16 27.24 -0.78
C PRO A 439 5.62 26.81 -0.81
N ALA A 440 6.38 27.00 0.27
CA ALA A 440 7.79 26.61 0.38
C ALA A 440 8.04 25.18 0.94
N ILE A 441 7.00 24.39 1.24
CA ILE A 441 7.15 23.01 1.73
C ILE A 441 7.03 22.01 0.56
N ALA A 442 7.98 21.08 0.48
CA ALA A 442 8.03 20.01 -0.52
C ALA A 442 7.42 18.70 0.00
N ASP A 443 7.72 18.34 1.24
CA ASP A 443 7.16 17.19 1.96
C ASP A 443 7.15 17.48 3.49
N ALA A 444 6.27 16.83 4.23
CA ALA A 444 6.15 16.97 5.68
C ALA A 444 5.75 15.65 6.37
N ALA A 445 6.17 15.49 7.62
CA ALA A 445 5.75 14.39 8.50
C ALA A 445 5.63 14.87 9.94
N VAL A 446 4.68 14.32 10.69
CA VAL A 446 4.41 14.68 12.08
C VAL A 446 4.40 13.44 12.95
N ILE A 447 4.93 13.56 14.16
CA ILE A 447 4.92 12.54 15.20
C ILE A 447 4.65 13.15 16.57
N GLY A 448 4.12 12.34 17.48
CA GLY A 448 4.16 12.60 18.91
C GLY A 448 5.52 12.21 19.48
N ILE A 449 6.11 13.10 20.26
CA ILE A 449 7.27 12.85 21.13
C ILE A 449 6.77 12.83 22.56
N LYS A 450 7.16 11.83 23.34
CA LYS A 450 6.80 11.75 24.76
C LYS A 450 7.56 12.78 25.57
N GLU A 451 6.87 13.47 26.47
CA GLU A 451 7.51 14.29 27.49
C GLU A 451 8.24 13.42 28.52
N ALA A 452 9.10 14.04 29.34
CA ALA A 452 9.82 13.37 30.43
C ALA A 452 8.91 12.67 31.46
N ASN A 453 7.64 13.08 31.56
CA ASN A 453 6.62 12.41 32.37
C ASN A 453 6.12 11.07 31.78
N GLY A 454 6.42 10.77 30.51
CA GLY A 454 6.06 9.54 29.81
C GLY A 454 4.57 9.36 29.47
N VAL A 455 3.70 10.30 29.87
CA VAL A 455 2.23 10.23 29.77
C VAL A 455 1.68 11.23 28.76
N GLU A 456 2.17 12.47 28.78
CA GLU A 456 1.86 13.46 27.74
C GLU A 456 2.84 13.35 26.57
N GLU A 457 2.34 13.74 25.40
CA GLU A 457 3.12 13.89 24.18
C GLU A 457 2.98 15.32 23.66
N PHE A 458 4.07 15.84 23.10
CA PHE A 458 4.02 17.04 22.28
C PHE A 458 4.19 16.69 20.80
N VAL A 459 3.75 17.60 19.95
CA VAL A 459 3.80 17.45 18.49
C VAL A 459 5.16 17.95 17.96
N ARG A 460 5.88 17.10 17.21
CA ARG A 460 7.06 17.49 16.42
C ARG A 460 6.76 17.32 14.93
N ALA A 461 7.15 18.31 14.12
CA ALA A 461 6.99 18.29 12.67
C ALA A 461 8.34 18.29 11.93
N TYR A 462 8.53 17.34 11.02
CA TYR A 462 9.68 17.25 10.13
C TYR A 462 9.32 17.83 8.75
N ILE A 463 10.14 18.74 8.25
CA ILE A 463 9.86 19.59 7.09
C ILE A 463 10.95 19.44 6.03
N VAL A 464 10.56 19.11 4.80
CA VAL A 464 11.41 19.20 3.62
C VAL A 464 11.07 20.51 2.91
N ARG A 465 12.04 21.42 2.78
CA ARG A 465 11.87 22.67 2.03
C ARG A 465 11.91 22.40 0.52
N LYS A 466 11.16 23.16 -0.27
CA LYS A 466 11.37 23.20 -1.72
C LYS A 466 12.73 23.83 -2.02
N VAL A 467 13.47 23.22 -2.95
CA VAL A 467 14.64 23.86 -3.55
C VAL A 467 14.13 24.88 -4.56
N ILE A 468 14.20 26.17 -4.21
CA ILE A 468 13.96 27.26 -5.15
C ILE A 468 15.30 27.62 -5.77
N LEU A 469 15.47 27.33 -7.06
CA LEU A 469 16.61 27.79 -7.86
C LEU A 469 16.27 29.18 -8.42
N SER A 470 16.29 30.21 -7.58
CA SER A 470 16.16 31.60 -8.04
C SER A 470 17.52 32.16 -8.45
N SER A 471 17.67 32.48 -9.73
CA SER A 471 18.90 33.03 -10.32
C SER A 471 19.12 34.52 -10.01
N THR A 472 18.50 35.04 -8.96
CA THR A 472 18.45 36.48 -8.64
C THR A 472 18.71 36.72 -7.16
N SER A 473 19.85 37.32 -6.88
CA SER A 473 20.29 37.70 -5.54
C SER A 473 19.40 38.78 -4.92
N SER A 474 18.41 38.34 -4.15
CA SER A 474 17.80 39.09 -3.05
C SER A 474 17.58 38.13 -1.88
N HIS A 475 17.43 38.65 -0.67
CA HIS A 475 17.33 37.82 0.54
C HIS A 475 16.04 36.97 0.53
N GLU A 476 16.09 35.75 0.02
CA GLU A 476 15.06 34.75 0.28
C GLU A 476 15.04 34.43 1.78
N THR A 477 13.97 34.88 2.45
CA THR A 477 13.70 34.54 3.85
C THR A 477 13.48 33.04 3.95
N MET A 478 14.54 32.30 4.27
CA MET A 478 14.52 30.86 4.54
C MET A 478 13.37 30.53 5.51
N LEU A 479 12.46 29.65 5.09
CA LEU A 479 11.30 29.23 5.87
C LEU A 479 11.70 28.72 7.26
N ASP A 480 11.44 29.51 8.31
CA ASP A 480 11.83 29.21 9.68
C ASP A 480 10.68 28.63 10.53
N GLU A 481 11.00 28.25 11.76
CA GLU A 481 10.02 27.68 12.69
C GLU A 481 8.95 28.72 13.12
N THR A 482 9.31 30.00 13.15
CA THR A 482 8.41 31.09 13.53
C THR A 482 7.31 31.27 12.51
N ALA A 483 7.67 31.35 11.22
CA ALA A 483 6.74 31.44 10.11
C ALA A 483 5.81 30.22 10.03
N LEU A 484 6.36 29.00 10.20
CA LEU A 484 5.57 27.76 10.24
C LEU A 484 4.58 27.74 11.42
N ARG A 485 5.01 28.19 12.60
CA ARG A 485 4.17 28.28 13.80
C ARG A 485 3.06 29.31 13.64
N MET A 486 3.33 30.44 12.99
CA MET A 486 2.30 31.43 12.63
C MET A 486 1.29 30.86 11.64
N TRP A 487 1.75 30.30 10.52
CA TRP A 487 0.92 29.65 9.50
C TRP A 487 -0.05 28.63 10.09
N LEU A 488 0.41 27.77 11.00
CA LEU A 488 -0.45 26.77 11.63
C LEU A 488 -1.40 27.33 12.70
N ARG A 489 -1.03 28.42 13.41
CA ARG A 489 -1.91 29.05 14.41
C ARG A 489 -3.16 29.70 13.82
N GLU A 490 -3.10 30.13 12.55
CA GLU A 490 -4.25 30.69 11.84
C GLU A 490 -5.24 29.61 11.35
N ARG A 491 -4.82 28.34 11.36
CA ARG A 491 -5.52 27.22 10.68
C ARG A 491 -5.91 26.09 11.63
N LEU A 492 -5.21 25.93 12.75
CA LEU A 492 -5.38 24.86 13.71
C LEU A 492 -5.58 25.39 15.13
N ALA A 493 -6.34 24.65 15.95
CA ALA A 493 -6.44 24.92 17.38
C ALA A 493 -5.06 24.83 18.06
N GLY A 494 -4.78 25.72 19.02
CA GLY A 494 -3.42 25.93 19.55
C GLY A 494 -2.71 24.69 20.11
N TYR A 495 -3.45 23.70 20.63
CA TYR A 495 -2.89 22.44 21.14
C TYR A 495 -2.46 21.46 20.02
N LYS A 496 -2.82 21.71 18.76
CA LYS A 496 -2.39 20.93 17.59
C LYS A 496 -1.13 21.50 16.93
N VAL A 497 -0.75 22.75 17.25
CA VAL A 497 0.40 23.41 16.65
C VAL A 497 1.69 22.75 17.17
N PRO A 498 2.63 22.31 16.30
CA PRO A 498 3.87 21.68 16.71
C PRO A 498 4.63 22.49 17.77
N ALA A 499 5.09 21.82 18.83
CA ALA A 499 6.01 22.41 19.79
C ALA A 499 7.40 22.58 19.17
N GLU A 500 7.81 21.65 18.30
CA GLU A 500 9.12 21.61 17.66
C GLU A 500 9.00 21.39 16.14
N PHE A 501 9.94 21.96 15.38
CA PHE A 501 10.06 21.78 13.93
C PHE A 501 11.49 21.37 13.57
N GLU A 502 11.65 20.35 12.74
CA GLU A 502 12.95 19.87 12.26
C GLU A 502 13.05 19.93 10.73
N PHE A 503 14.08 20.56 10.19
CA PHE A 503 14.32 20.60 8.75
C PHE A 503 15.17 19.41 8.29
N VAL A 504 14.65 18.61 7.37
CA VAL A 504 15.24 17.36 6.91
C VAL A 504 15.34 17.31 5.38
N PRO A 505 16.33 16.57 4.81
CA PRO A 505 16.49 16.48 3.35
C PRO A 505 15.38 15.66 2.67
N ALA A 506 14.76 14.70 3.38
CA ALA A 506 13.66 13.89 2.90
C ALA A 506 12.85 13.31 4.06
N VAL A 507 11.55 13.09 3.87
CA VAL A 507 10.72 12.28 4.77
C VAL A 507 10.94 10.79 4.43
N PRO A 508 11.21 9.91 5.41
CA PRO A 508 11.38 8.48 5.15
C PRO A 508 10.02 7.86 4.80
N ARG A 509 9.91 7.27 3.61
CA ARG A 509 8.68 6.63 3.11
C ARG A 509 8.99 5.21 2.62
N ASN A 510 8.01 4.31 2.71
CA ASN A 510 8.11 2.96 2.14
C ASN A 510 7.83 2.96 0.62
N GLY A 511 7.92 1.79 -0.03
CA GLY A 511 7.64 1.63 -1.47
C GLY A 511 6.20 1.92 -1.91
N THR A 512 5.27 2.21 -0.99
CA THR A 512 3.90 2.66 -1.29
C THR A 512 3.65 4.12 -0.89
N GLY A 513 4.70 4.86 -0.53
CA GLY A 513 4.63 6.28 -0.18
C GLY A 513 4.20 6.55 1.27
N LYS A 514 3.98 5.53 2.10
CA LYS A 514 3.59 5.69 3.51
C LYS A 514 4.78 6.12 4.37
N ILE A 515 4.57 7.10 5.25
CA ILE A 515 5.59 7.64 6.16
C ILE A 515 6.06 6.56 7.14
N LEU A 516 7.38 6.38 7.24
CA LEU A 516 8.03 5.47 8.17
C LEU A 516 8.27 6.19 9.52
N ARG A 517 7.18 6.53 10.23
CA ARG A 517 7.22 7.31 11.50
C ARG A 517 8.12 6.72 12.59
N ARG A 518 8.45 5.42 12.52
CA ARG A 518 9.47 4.80 13.38
C ARG A 518 10.87 5.38 13.15
N VAL A 519 11.29 5.55 11.90
CA VAL A 519 12.62 6.10 11.54
C VAL A 519 12.77 7.53 12.04
N LEU A 520 11.67 8.29 12.08
CA LEU A 520 11.61 9.62 12.69
C LEU A 520 11.78 9.56 14.22
N ARG A 521 11.05 8.67 14.90
CA ARG A 521 11.12 8.49 16.37
C ARG A 521 12.46 7.94 16.87
N ASP A 522 13.14 7.14 16.06
CA ASP A 522 14.43 6.54 16.40
C ASP A 522 15.60 7.55 16.15
N ASP A 523 15.30 8.84 15.89
CA ASP A 523 16.22 9.97 15.64
C ASP A 523 17.37 9.69 14.64
N GLN A 524 17.13 8.79 13.67
CA GLN A 524 18.16 8.38 12.69
C GLN A 524 18.37 9.38 11.55
N ILE A 525 17.71 10.55 11.58
CA ILE A 525 17.84 11.59 10.57
C ILE A 525 18.63 12.76 11.13
N LYS A 526 19.71 13.16 10.44
CA LYS A 526 20.49 14.34 10.81
C LYS A 526 19.77 15.61 10.36
N PRO A 527 19.38 16.53 11.26
CA PRO A 527 18.69 17.75 10.89
C PRO A 527 19.62 18.75 10.18
N GLN A 528 19.09 19.50 9.23
CA GLN A 528 19.78 20.65 8.63
C GLN A 528 19.72 21.86 9.59
N ARG A 529 20.64 21.93 10.55
CA ARG A 529 20.80 23.14 11.38
C ARG A 529 21.36 24.29 10.55
N ALA A 530 20.58 25.36 10.40
CA ALA A 530 21.06 26.62 9.84
C ALA A 530 22.00 27.31 10.84
N SER A 531 23.28 27.43 10.49
CA SER A 531 24.32 28.05 11.32
C SER A 531 24.15 29.57 11.38
N HIS A 532 23.33 30.04 12.32
CA HIS A 532 23.28 31.46 12.68
C HIS A 532 24.58 31.82 13.41
N LYS A 533 25.53 32.45 12.72
CA LYS A 533 26.61 33.19 13.38
C LYS A 533 25.96 34.35 14.15
N ARG A 534 26.04 34.32 15.49
CA ARG A 534 25.81 35.51 16.29
C ARG A 534 26.79 36.59 15.84
N VAL A 535 26.26 37.77 15.52
CA VAL A 535 27.05 39.00 15.41
C VAL A 535 26.83 39.73 16.72
N ASP A 536 27.79 39.62 17.64
CA ASP A 536 27.72 40.32 18.92
C ASP A 536 28.01 41.81 18.68
N SER A 537 26.97 42.64 18.75
CA SER A 537 27.10 44.10 18.78
C SER A 537 27.32 44.55 20.23
N GLY A 538 28.57 44.73 20.63
CA GLY A 538 28.92 45.16 21.98
C GLY A 538 28.81 46.67 22.19
N VAL A 539 28.08 47.09 23.23
CA VAL A 539 28.25 48.37 23.95
C VAL A 539 27.89 48.16 25.44
N ALA A 540 28.88 48.37 26.32
CA ALA A 540 28.89 48.99 27.68
C ALA A 540 27.59 49.05 28.55
N ASP A 541 27.59 49.02 29.90
CA ASP A 541 28.68 48.88 30.90
C ASP A 541 28.16 48.62 32.35
N MET A 542 29.04 48.10 33.22
CA MET A 542 29.13 48.20 34.71
C MET A 542 28.04 47.68 35.72
N VAL A 543 28.57 47.34 36.92
CA VAL A 543 27.95 47.08 38.26
C VAL A 543 27.29 45.70 38.42
N HIS A 544 27.63 44.78 39.38
CA HIS A 544 28.43 44.79 40.63
C HIS A 544 29.29 43.50 40.80
N SER A 545 30.26 43.51 41.72
CA SER A 545 31.03 42.35 42.24
C SER A 545 30.21 41.55 43.29
N ALA A 546 30.55 40.33 43.77
CA ALA A 546 31.77 39.49 43.73
C ALA A 546 31.37 37.97 43.76
N ASP A 547 32.19 36.93 43.98
CA ASP A 547 33.63 36.80 44.34
C ASP A 547 34.24 35.41 43.98
N ALA A 548 35.56 35.28 44.18
CA ALA A 548 36.46 34.15 44.53
C ALA A 548 36.14 32.63 44.25
N PRO A 549 37.17 31.75 44.17
CA PRO A 549 38.41 31.88 43.37
C PRO A 549 38.86 30.56 42.66
N VAL A 550 39.93 30.69 41.85
CA VAL A 550 40.51 29.67 40.93
C VAL A 550 41.60 28.78 41.56
N ARG A 551 41.74 27.53 41.07
CA ARG A 551 43.00 26.75 40.95
C ARG A 551 42.90 25.81 39.73
N SER A 552 43.56 26.07 38.59
CA SER A 552 45.00 26.02 38.24
C SER A 552 45.41 24.69 37.59
N GLU A 553 45.55 24.70 36.26
CA GLU A 553 46.37 23.73 35.50
C GLU A 553 47.88 23.98 35.77
N PRO A 554 48.80 23.16 35.20
CA PRO A 554 49.37 23.60 33.90
C PRO A 554 49.68 22.47 32.89
N GLU A 555 49.53 22.80 31.60
CA GLU A 555 50.51 22.66 30.48
C GLU A 555 51.26 21.33 30.24
N THR A 556 51.61 20.90 29.02
CA THR A 556 51.73 21.59 27.70
C THR A 556 51.73 20.58 26.53
N ALA A 557 51.47 21.07 25.30
CA ALA A 557 52.08 20.72 23.99
C ALA A 557 52.41 19.23 23.60
N SER A 558 52.33 18.79 22.34
CA SER A 558 51.82 19.36 21.08
C SER A 558 51.78 18.26 19.98
N SER A 559 50.81 18.38 19.07
CA SER A 559 50.80 18.01 17.62
C SER A 559 52.12 17.65 16.89
N PRO A 560 52.07 17.03 15.67
CA PRO A 560 50.97 16.27 15.01
C PRO A 560 51.42 15.11 14.06
N LEU A 561 50.48 14.65 13.20
CA LEU A 561 50.65 14.07 11.85
C LEU A 561 51.14 12.62 11.64
N GLU A 562 50.16 11.72 11.48
CA GLU A 562 49.89 10.97 10.23
C GLU A 562 50.86 9.81 9.79
N PRO A 563 50.59 9.04 8.70
CA PRO A 563 50.23 7.62 8.88
C PRO A 563 51.13 6.63 8.12
N THR A 564 51.02 5.32 8.37
CA THR A 564 51.36 4.31 7.34
C THR A 564 50.74 2.92 7.53
N LEU A 565 50.55 2.22 6.42
CA LEU A 565 50.07 0.84 6.31
C LEU A 565 51.21 -0.20 6.40
N SER A 566 50.89 -1.40 6.94
CA SER A 566 51.19 -2.76 6.44
C SER A 566 51.14 -3.75 7.62
N ARG A 567 50.38 -4.85 7.63
CA ARG A 567 50.28 -6.02 6.72
C ARG A 567 51.59 -6.82 6.66
N ILE A 568 51.67 -7.99 7.33
CA ILE A 568 52.35 -9.21 6.82
C ILE A 568 52.21 -10.47 7.73
N LYS A 569 51.87 -11.59 7.08
CA LYS A 569 52.17 -13.04 7.32
C LYS A 569 51.92 -13.77 8.66
N SER A 570 50.92 -14.65 8.61
CA SER A 570 51.01 -16.13 8.66
C SER A 570 52.33 -16.86 9.03
N ALA A 571 52.16 -17.88 9.89
CA ALA A 571 52.68 -19.26 9.76
C ALA A 571 51.55 -20.18 10.31
N ASP A 572 51.19 -21.36 9.77
CA ASP A 572 51.97 -22.55 9.36
C ASP A 572 52.70 -23.19 10.57
N GLU A 573 52.62 -24.49 10.88
CA GLU A 573 51.85 -25.60 10.27
C GLU A 573 51.87 -26.84 11.23
N GLN A 574 51.20 -27.94 10.84
CA GLN A 574 51.48 -29.36 11.22
C GLN A 574 51.25 -29.86 12.68
N ASP A 575 50.98 -31.15 12.95
CA ASP A 575 50.30 -32.23 12.18
C ASP A 575 49.99 -33.44 13.10
N GLY A 576 49.00 -34.26 12.73
CA GLY A 576 48.87 -35.70 13.04
C GLY A 576 48.55 -36.17 14.48
N SER A 577 48.06 -37.41 14.71
CA SER A 577 47.38 -38.34 13.80
C SER A 577 46.66 -39.49 14.57
N VAL A 578 45.46 -39.86 14.10
CA VAL A 578 44.88 -41.23 13.93
C VAL A 578 45.08 -42.33 15.00
N ARG A 579 43.97 -42.86 15.56
CA ARG A 579 43.50 -44.28 15.52
C ARG A 579 42.24 -44.49 16.40
N ASP A 580 41.10 -44.89 15.81
CA ASP A 580 40.55 -46.26 15.69
C ASP A 580 39.86 -46.84 16.95
N GLY A 581 38.63 -47.37 16.78
CA GLY A 581 37.89 -48.10 17.82
C GLY A 581 36.38 -48.22 17.53
N ALA A 582 35.89 -49.43 17.22
CA ALA A 582 34.51 -49.68 16.74
C ALA A 582 33.68 -50.60 17.66
N ALA A 583 32.35 -50.43 17.67
CA ALA A 583 31.26 -51.43 17.89
C ALA A 583 29.90 -50.70 18.06
N LYS A 584 28.86 -50.95 17.24
CA LYS A 584 27.82 -52.02 17.38
C LYS A 584 27.15 -52.02 18.77
N ALA A 585 25.82 -51.94 18.94
CA ALA A 585 24.79 -52.73 18.25
C ALA A 585 23.35 -52.16 18.41
N ALA A 586 22.40 -52.82 17.73
CA ALA A 586 20.98 -52.45 17.59
C ALA A 586 20.09 -52.68 18.84
N GLY A 587 18.93 -52.02 18.85
CA GLY A 587 17.77 -52.37 19.69
C GLY A 587 16.45 -52.10 18.94
N HIS A 588 15.76 -53.14 18.47
CA HIS A 588 14.39 -53.05 17.96
C HIS A 588 13.39 -53.08 19.12
N SER A 589 12.33 -52.27 19.06
CA SER A 589 11.04 -52.62 19.70
C SER A 589 9.88 -51.71 19.24
N SER A 590 9.02 -52.27 18.39
CA SER A 590 7.56 -52.05 18.35
C SER A 590 6.96 -53.46 18.45
N PRO A 591 5.87 -53.71 19.20
CA PRO A 591 4.52 -53.20 18.87
C PRO A 591 3.77 -52.68 20.13
N GLU A 592 2.49 -52.31 20.19
CA GLU A 592 1.26 -52.56 19.42
C GLU A 592 0.28 -51.34 19.48
N PRO A 593 -0.87 -51.32 18.76
CA PRO A 593 -1.63 -50.09 18.49
C PRO A 593 -2.83 -49.82 19.43
N LEU A 594 -3.12 -48.53 19.70
CA LEU A 594 -4.38 -48.11 20.33
C LEU A 594 -5.11 -46.97 19.58
N LYS A 595 -6.16 -47.37 18.87
CA LYS A 595 -7.47 -46.70 18.65
C LYS A 595 -7.49 -45.25 18.15
N ARG A 596 -7.91 -45.10 16.89
CA ARG A 596 -8.51 -43.88 16.32
C ARG A 596 -9.83 -43.53 17.03
N PRO A 597 -10.14 -42.24 17.29
CA PRO A 597 -11.52 -41.78 17.45
C PRO A 597 -12.24 -41.78 16.10
N SER A 598 -13.48 -42.26 16.08
CA SER A 598 -14.33 -42.37 14.89
C SER A 598 -14.96 -41.05 14.47
N VAL A 599 -14.96 -40.76 13.17
CA VAL A 599 -15.84 -39.75 12.53
C VAL A 599 -17.28 -40.29 12.48
N PRO A 600 -18.30 -39.53 12.93
CA PRO A 600 -19.69 -39.93 12.78
C PRO A 600 -20.47 -38.97 11.85
N GLN A 601 -20.72 -39.39 10.61
CA GLN A 601 -21.85 -39.04 9.73
C GLN A 601 -21.97 -40.14 8.66
N PRO A 602 -23.16 -40.44 8.09
CA PRO A 602 -24.35 -39.58 8.01
C PRO A 602 -25.65 -40.20 8.55
N GLN A 603 -26.69 -39.37 8.68
CA GLN A 603 -28.08 -39.82 8.53
C GLN A 603 -28.71 -39.07 7.34
N VAL A 604 -29.33 -39.83 6.45
CA VAL A 604 -30.12 -39.38 5.30
C VAL A 604 -31.44 -40.12 5.39
N GLU A 605 -32.56 -39.38 5.34
CA GLU A 605 -33.83 -39.75 4.69
C GLU A 605 -34.91 -38.71 5.04
N PRO A 606 -35.98 -38.53 4.24
CA PRO A 606 -36.08 -38.73 2.80
C PRO A 606 -36.60 -37.47 2.07
N SER A 607 -36.61 -37.54 0.74
CA SER A 607 -37.15 -36.51 -0.16
C SER A 607 -38.69 -36.48 -0.20
N SER A 608 -39.29 -35.28 -0.32
CA SER A 608 -40.63 -35.13 -0.92
C SER A 608 -40.70 -33.91 -1.84
N ASP A 609 -41.20 -34.19 -3.04
CA ASP A 609 -41.34 -33.39 -4.25
C ASP A 609 -42.13 -32.05 -4.14
N GLY A 610 -41.92 -31.17 -5.12
CA GLY A 610 -43.00 -30.43 -5.79
C GLY A 610 -43.58 -29.15 -5.16
N SER A 611 -43.16 -27.97 -5.65
CA SER A 611 -44.03 -27.05 -6.44
C SER A 611 -43.50 -25.60 -6.55
N LYS A 612 -43.92 -24.90 -7.62
CA LYS A 612 -43.52 -23.52 -7.98
C LYS A 612 -44.46 -22.46 -7.33
N PRO A 613 -44.02 -21.19 -7.19
CA PRO A 613 -44.69 -20.20 -6.36
C PRO A 613 -45.87 -19.46 -7.04
N PRO A 614 -46.85 -18.95 -6.27
CA PRO A 614 -47.92 -18.10 -6.80
C PRO A 614 -47.52 -16.63 -6.91
N ARG A 615 -48.08 -15.94 -7.92
CA ARG A 615 -47.95 -14.49 -8.11
C ARG A 615 -48.96 -13.70 -7.28
N SER A 616 -48.53 -12.52 -6.82
CA SER A 616 -49.30 -11.27 -6.66
C SER A 616 -50.68 -11.28 -5.97
N VAL A 617 -50.77 -10.55 -4.85
CA VAL A 617 -51.97 -9.75 -4.54
C VAL A 617 -51.55 -8.32 -4.17
N ARG A 618 -51.98 -7.35 -4.97
CA ARG A 618 -51.93 -5.91 -4.64
C ARG A 618 -53.09 -5.57 -3.69
N ARG A 619 -52.89 -4.49 -2.92
CA ARG A 619 -53.92 -3.55 -2.42
C ARG A 619 -54.63 -3.94 -1.10
N ARG A 620 -54.18 -3.33 -0.01
CA ARG A 620 -54.92 -2.33 0.79
C ARG A 620 -54.11 -1.89 2.03
N PHE A 621 -53.60 -0.66 2.00
CA PHE A 621 -53.81 0.31 3.07
C PHE A 621 -53.63 1.70 2.46
N LYS A 622 -54.50 2.64 2.83
CA LYS A 622 -54.52 4.01 2.29
C LYS A 622 -54.90 4.95 3.42
N ASN A 623 -54.43 6.19 3.31
CA ASN A 623 -54.75 7.37 4.12
C ASN A 623 -53.98 7.51 5.45
N PHE A 624 -53.00 8.41 5.44
CA PHE A 624 -53.04 9.58 6.34
C PHE A 624 -52.32 10.78 5.69
N VAL A 625 -52.57 11.98 6.22
CA VAL A 625 -51.91 13.28 5.92
C VAL A 625 -52.33 14.05 4.64
N SER A 626 -53.39 14.86 4.84
CA SER A 626 -53.45 16.33 4.68
C SER A 626 -53.18 17.03 3.33
N ALA A 627 -54.17 17.82 2.90
CA ALA A 627 -54.11 18.71 1.76
C ALA A 627 -53.57 20.11 2.13
N LYS A 628 -52.25 20.32 2.00
CA LYS A 628 -51.66 21.68 1.96
C LYS A 628 -50.51 21.90 0.97
N HIS A 629 -50.13 20.89 0.18
CA HIS A 629 -48.93 20.92 -0.69
C HIS A 629 -49.20 21.12 -2.20
N LYS A 630 -50.46 21.35 -2.63
CA LYS A 630 -50.82 21.42 -4.08
C LYS A 630 -50.75 22.80 -4.74
N HIS A 631 -50.26 23.85 -4.05
CA HIS A 631 -50.11 25.19 -4.65
C HIS A 631 -48.66 25.69 -4.83
N ILE A 632 -47.68 25.13 -4.10
CA ILE A 632 -46.28 25.56 -4.23
C ILE A 632 -45.62 24.94 -5.48
N ILE A 633 -46.01 23.72 -5.87
CA ILE A 633 -45.39 22.99 -7.00
C ILE A 633 -45.68 23.65 -8.36
N HIS A 634 -46.85 24.26 -8.57
CA HIS A 634 -47.16 24.91 -9.85
C HIS A 634 -46.43 26.24 -10.07
N VAL A 635 -46.03 26.95 -9.01
CA VAL A 635 -45.30 28.22 -9.14
C VAL A 635 -43.83 27.97 -9.50
N VAL A 636 -43.20 26.97 -8.89
CA VAL A 636 -41.75 26.69 -9.10
C VAL A 636 -41.46 26.14 -10.51
N VAL A 637 -42.32 25.26 -11.05
CA VAL A 637 -42.13 24.67 -12.39
C VAL A 637 -42.34 25.69 -13.52
N GLY A 638 -43.16 26.73 -13.31
CA GLY A 638 -43.36 27.79 -14.28
C GLY A 638 -42.16 28.73 -14.46
N TRP A 639 -41.30 28.86 -13.45
CA TRP A 639 -40.13 29.73 -13.49
C TRP A 639 -38.91 29.07 -14.15
N THR A 640 -38.69 27.77 -13.90
CA THR A 640 -37.56 27.03 -14.49
C THR A 640 -37.65 26.95 -16.01
N HIS A 641 -38.85 26.76 -16.58
CA HIS A 641 -39.02 26.68 -18.03
C HIS A 641 -38.78 28.02 -18.75
N LYS A 642 -39.14 29.16 -18.15
CA LYS A 642 -38.86 30.50 -18.72
C LYS A 642 -37.38 30.89 -18.62
N LEU A 643 -36.69 30.49 -17.56
CA LEU A 643 -35.24 30.67 -17.43
C LEU A 643 -34.44 29.83 -18.45
N TYR A 644 -34.94 28.64 -18.82
CA TYR A 644 -34.31 27.78 -19.82
C TYR A 644 -34.38 28.39 -21.24
N GLU A 645 -35.52 28.95 -21.65
CA GLU A 645 -35.66 29.61 -22.95
C GLU A 645 -34.88 30.93 -23.06
N ALA A 646 -34.81 31.72 -21.99
CA ALA A 646 -34.04 32.97 -21.96
C ALA A 646 -32.55 32.72 -22.20
N ARG A 647 -31.99 31.63 -21.65
CA ARG A 647 -30.56 31.28 -21.78
C ARG A 647 -30.18 30.86 -23.19
N HIS A 648 -31.10 30.30 -23.97
CA HIS A 648 -30.84 29.89 -25.36
C HIS A 648 -30.92 31.03 -26.39
N LYS A 649 -31.54 32.18 -26.08
CA LYS A 649 -31.65 33.32 -27.00
C LYS A 649 -30.53 34.36 -26.90
N PHE A 650 -29.68 34.31 -25.87
CA PHE A 650 -28.56 35.25 -25.69
C PHE A 650 -27.17 34.67 -26.03
N GLY A 651 -27.08 33.43 -26.52
CA GLY A 651 -25.82 32.78 -26.91
C GLY A 651 -25.35 33.01 -28.36
N ARG A 652 -25.92 34.00 -29.07
CA ARG A 652 -25.50 34.40 -30.43
C ARG A 652 -25.62 35.91 -30.63
N ARG A 653 -24.64 36.65 -30.11
CA ARG A 653 -24.16 37.95 -30.61
C ARG A 653 -22.74 38.17 -30.12
#